data_AF-A0A2U8W1P4-F1
#
_entry.id   AF-A0A2U8W1P4-F1
#
_cell.length_a   1.000
_cell.length_b   1.000
_cell.length_c   1.000
_cell.angle_alpha   90.00
_cell.angle_beta   90.00
_cell.angle_gamma   90.00
#
_symmetry.space_group_name_H-M   'P 1'
#
loop_
_entity.id
_entity.type
_entity.pdbx_description
1 polymer ?
#
loop_
_entity_poly.entity_id
_entity_poly.type
_entity_poly.pdbx_seq_one_letter_code
_entity_poly.pdbx_strand_id
1 'polypeptide(L)'
;MGAQADRRSTQQPPPAGVKHIELRPQDLDLLLTQASDPALHRNVSGFENNLTPGRELWGAASQPFLRLSPAQFEQTETQTSPNAARVTSVDGTSLLPNPRLVSDLIGQQPLDAGGNTISLPNSFGGNLLLMSFGQFFDHGLDFYARGGGPDLVPISDVDDRLATAQLRLDAIRAAQGLPSVQIDATDNLLKQLGDHPPPGFEFLTGSRAGRFDLVNGRVVLGADGAPVMNNSTGTAHLNKTAPFVDQSQTYGSEPKMADLLRESARTAAGDLIPDGNGGWVKTHRLLDGAQEVGPDGITRGNLPSYADVLVNNGVPRDVIDRLLADVADKTITNIDAWARLTTAPGFVNFSDIGDAKHTIMLGDKNDALASPFGPDGVTPNPTFDLQSLLSYHIAGDHRADENVALTAVHTVWYREHNFEAEQIRALHPDWSAEQVFQAAKIVTSAEYQRTVFTEFADGMSGGIPGPSHGFGGYNPNVNPGISEEFAGAMYRVGHSMINETIPYVDSDGAMREVPLFSAFLNPAMFDGRDPLTDGVGGAASIIAGEVQVAHQRIDEQIVEVIRSKLLGLPLDLYAANIERGREAGVPTLDTFRRYVSENTSLIDQAGQASNYTATQPEKVPGLMPYETWAEFGANLRGTPEEQAELLALFKAAYGEADIHVGDVDLFVGGLAEKPFGASQMGSTFTWIFQEQLDRLQEGDRFYYFNQLKDAPLLLADIGSQHFSDIVMRNTGLEHLHFAAFKVAETIELGPEDRTYEQDGLPTTPGAALVLVGNAHDNTIVVTAGDHTLYGEAGDDTLQGGSGLDALHGGTGDDVLMAGAGPLGAFAYGEDGDDELRGNSGDDNLIGGAGDDVIEGGAGKDFLSGGSGDDRIMPGADPTMIDGGEGNDTIVFSAASEGVTVDLGIALQPIVGLGGYAQGDVISGIENIIGSRAADTLTGDQADNRISGGRGDDHLDGAAGDDLVIGGTGADVLRGGSGDDTLRGGKGADTFVFHPEDIGQDTITDFDPEADHLDLRELGLFDVADVLSVTSEDRCGDAVIAVKGISIALEGVSEAQLQAACSTFVV
;
A
#
# COMPACT_ATOMS: atom_id res chain seq x y z
N MET A 1 -36.01 -29.45 2.37
CA MET A 1 -36.11 -29.37 0.89
C MET A 1 -36.50 -27.96 0.52
N GLY A 2 -35.50 -27.19 0.15
CA GLY A 2 -35.57 -25.84 -0.40
C GLY A 2 -34.16 -25.57 -0.88
N ALA A 3 -33.90 -25.87 -2.14
CA ALA A 3 -32.59 -25.71 -2.75
C ALA A 3 -32.29 -24.20 -2.82
N GLN A 4 -31.34 -23.73 -2.02
CA GLN A 4 -30.58 -22.53 -2.32
C GLN A 4 -29.74 -22.88 -3.55
N ALA A 5 -30.27 -22.53 -4.71
CA ALA A 5 -29.48 -22.46 -5.93
C ALA A 5 -28.36 -21.44 -5.71
N ASP A 6 -27.15 -21.82 -6.14
CA ASP A 6 -25.97 -20.97 -6.27
C ASP A 6 -26.36 -19.57 -6.76
N ARG A 7 -26.31 -18.61 -5.84
CA ARG A 7 -26.18 -17.18 -6.14
C ARG A 7 -24.87 -16.70 -5.54
N ARG A 8 -23.76 -17.30 -5.96
CA ARG A 8 -22.48 -16.60 -5.90
C ARG A 8 -22.42 -15.84 -7.22
N SER A 9 -22.82 -14.57 -7.19
CA SER A 9 -22.77 -13.71 -8.36
C SER A 9 -21.33 -13.64 -8.84
N THR A 10 -21.13 -13.81 -10.14
CA THR A 10 -20.06 -13.10 -10.84
C THR A 10 -20.09 -11.66 -10.34
N GLN A 11 -19.01 -11.14 -9.74
CA GLN A 11 -18.92 -9.71 -9.48
C GLN A 11 -19.32 -9.01 -10.78
N GLN A 12 -20.30 -8.10 -10.69
CA GLN A 12 -20.57 -7.23 -11.82
C GLN A 12 -19.27 -6.50 -12.16
N PRO A 13 -19.04 -6.10 -13.43
CA PRO A 13 -18.02 -5.11 -13.70
C PRO A 13 -18.20 -3.94 -12.72
N PRO A 14 -17.10 -3.30 -12.27
CA PRO A 14 -17.18 -2.21 -11.33
C PRO A 14 -18.20 -1.16 -11.82
N PRO A 15 -18.85 -0.41 -10.90
CA PRO A 15 -19.58 0.78 -11.30
C PRO A 15 -18.68 1.68 -12.18
N ALA A 16 -19.27 2.38 -13.15
CA ALA A 16 -18.57 3.43 -13.88
C ALA A 16 -17.97 4.44 -12.88
N GLY A 17 -16.75 4.92 -13.13
CA GLY A 17 -16.00 5.84 -12.25
C GLY A 17 -15.12 5.19 -11.16
N VAL A 18 -15.13 3.86 -10.98
CA VAL A 18 -14.22 3.23 -10.00
C VAL A 18 -12.83 3.02 -10.59
N LYS A 19 -11.90 3.90 -10.20
CA LYS A 19 -10.51 3.88 -10.64
C LYS A 19 -9.83 2.53 -10.42
N HIS A 20 -9.23 2.02 -11.48
CA HIS A 20 -8.44 0.78 -11.50
C HIS A 20 -7.22 0.96 -12.42
N ILE A 21 -6.21 0.10 -12.25
CA ILE A 21 -5.03 0.10 -13.12
C ILE A 21 -5.42 -0.44 -14.49
N GLU A 22 -4.83 0.10 -15.54
CA GLU A 22 -4.98 -0.48 -16.85
C GLU A 22 -3.98 -1.61 -17.07
N LEU A 23 -4.48 -2.78 -17.51
CA LEU A 23 -3.65 -3.93 -17.84
C LEU A 23 -3.53 -4.07 -19.35
N ARG A 24 -2.54 -3.37 -19.91
CA ARG A 24 -2.28 -3.35 -21.36
C ARG A 24 -1.66 -4.67 -21.83
N PRO A 25 -1.70 -4.99 -23.15
CA PRO A 25 -1.15 -6.24 -23.67
C PRO A 25 0.32 -6.50 -23.26
N GLN A 26 1.17 -5.47 -23.28
CA GLN A 26 2.57 -5.56 -22.87
C GLN A 26 2.74 -5.86 -21.37
N ASP A 27 1.85 -5.34 -20.53
CA ASP A 27 1.86 -5.60 -19.09
C ASP A 27 1.46 -7.05 -18.83
N LEU A 28 0.43 -7.53 -19.53
CA LEU A 28 -0.06 -8.91 -19.45
C LEU A 28 1.01 -9.90 -19.93
N ASP A 29 1.79 -9.57 -20.98
CA ASP A 29 2.92 -10.38 -21.43
C ASP A 29 4.04 -10.47 -20.36
N LEU A 30 4.36 -9.36 -19.70
CA LEU A 30 5.31 -9.34 -18.58
C LEU A 30 4.78 -10.19 -17.41
N LEU A 31 3.53 -9.96 -17.00
CA LEU A 31 2.88 -10.67 -15.91
C LEU A 31 2.79 -12.18 -16.19
N LEU A 32 2.45 -12.59 -17.42
CA LEU A 32 2.43 -13.99 -17.82
C LEU A 32 3.81 -14.63 -17.67
N THR A 33 4.85 -13.93 -18.12
CA THR A 33 6.24 -14.38 -18.02
C THR A 33 6.63 -14.58 -16.56
N GLN A 34 6.34 -13.60 -15.70
CA GLN A 34 6.66 -13.67 -14.27
C GLN A 34 5.84 -14.74 -13.55
N ALA A 35 4.53 -14.83 -13.81
CA ALA A 35 3.62 -15.79 -13.20
C ALA A 35 3.92 -17.25 -13.61
N SER A 36 4.49 -17.46 -14.80
CA SER A 36 4.81 -18.80 -15.31
C SER A 36 6.15 -19.35 -14.82
N ASP A 37 7.04 -18.50 -14.29
CA ASP A 37 8.35 -18.91 -13.76
C ASP A 37 8.46 -18.66 -12.25
N PRO A 38 8.50 -19.72 -11.41
CA PRO A 38 8.68 -19.60 -9.95
C PRO A 38 9.93 -18.86 -9.50
N ALA A 39 10.93 -18.64 -10.35
CA ALA A 39 12.09 -17.81 -10.05
C ALA A 39 11.81 -16.30 -10.16
N LEU A 40 10.77 -15.93 -10.91
CA LEU A 40 10.39 -14.55 -11.25
C LEU A 40 9.21 -14.01 -10.42
N HIS A 41 8.67 -14.81 -9.49
CA HIS A 41 7.74 -14.33 -8.47
C HIS A 41 8.09 -14.88 -7.09
N ARG A 42 7.56 -14.25 -6.05
CA ARG A 42 7.96 -14.53 -4.66
C ARG A 42 7.39 -15.85 -4.14
N ASN A 43 8.27 -16.69 -3.59
CA ASN A 43 7.88 -17.80 -2.72
C ASN A 43 7.24 -17.25 -1.44
N VAL A 44 6.08 -17.77 -1.03
CA VAL A 44 5.37 -17.32 0.19
C VAL A 44 6.22 -17.33 1.47
N SER A 45 7.25 -18.17 1.54
CA SER A 45 8.18 -18.21 2.68
C SER A 45 9.26 -17.14 2.65
N GLY A 46 9.35 -16.32 1.60
CA GLY A 46 10.44 -15.37 1.35
C GLY A 46 11.76 -16.00 0.89
N PHE A 47 11.86 -17.33 0.88
CA PHE A 47 13.04 -18.06 0.41
C PHE A 47 13.39 -17.70 -1.05
N GLU A 48 14.68 -17.60 -1.35
CA GLU A 48 15.21 -17.26 -2.68
C GLU A 48 14.82 -15.88 -3.22
N ASN A 49 14.39 -14.96 -2.33
CA ASN A 49 14.43 -13.54 -2.67
C ASN A 49 15.85 -13.14 -3.06
N ASN A 50 16.84 -13.47 -2.22
CA ASN A 50 18.25 -13.26 -2.50
C ASN A 50 18.90 -14.49 -3.14
N LEU A 51 19.32 -14.38 -4.40
CA LEU A 51 19.92 -15.48 -5.16
C LEU A 51 21.43 -15.64 -4.93
N THR A 52 22.04 -14.84 -4.05
CA THR A 52 23.47 -14.94 -3.73
C THR A 52 23.73 -16.20 -2.91
N PRO A 53 24.68 -17.08 -3.31
CA PRO A 53 24.96 -18.30 -2.56
C PRO A 53 25.28 -18.03 -1.07
N GLY A 54 24.55 -18.69 -0.18
CA GLY A 54 24.65 -18.52 1.27
C GLY A 54 23.76 -17.43 1.88
N ARG A 55 22.96 -16.73 1.07
CA ARG A 55 22.02 -15.68 1.49
C ARG A 55 20.57 -15.96 1.10
N GLU A 56 20.28 -17.17 0.62
CA GLU A 56 18.97 -17.59 0.10
C GLU A 56 17.86 -17.52 1.16
N LEU A 57 18.24 -17.52 2.44
CA LEU A 57 17.36 -17.40 3.59
C LEU A 57 17.19 -15.96 4.10
N TRP A 58 17.88 -14.96 3.54
CA TRP A 58 17.72 -13.57 3.98
C TRP A 58 16.30 -13.09 3.67
N GLY A 59 15.58 -12.66 4.72
CA GLY A 59 14.15 -12.36 4.61
C GLY A 59 13.24 -13.59 4.51
N ALA A 60 13.72 -14.81 4.73
CA ALA A 60 12.81 -15.95 4.82
C ALA A 60 12.07 -15.97 6.16
N ALA A 61 10.88 -16.56 6.18
CA ALA A 61 10.16 -16.91 7.39
C ALA A 61 11.01 -17.83 8.30
N SER A 62 10.73 -17.77 9.61
CA SER A 62 11.43 -18.54 10.66
C SER A 62 12.94 -18.29 10.76
N GLN A 63 13.41 -17.10 10.35
CA GLN A 63 14.79 -16.66 10.57
C GLN A 63 14.96 -15.87 11.87
N PRO A 64 16.18 -15.83 12.44
CA PRO A 64 16.48 -14.92 13.54
C PRO A 64 16.22 -13.47 13.17
N PHE A 65 15.67 -12.71 14.11
CA PHE A 65 15.67 -11.26 13.97
C PHE A 65 17.11 -10.72 13.89
N LEU A 66 17.28 -9.66 13.11
CA LEU A 66 18.52 -8.90 13.05
C LEU A 66 18.67 -8.02 14.28
N ARG A 67 19.84 -7.41 14.41
CA ARG A 67 20.18 -6.52 15.51
C ARG A 67 20.83 -5.28 14.95
N LEU A 68 20.35 -4.11 15.37
CA LEU A 68 21.03 -2.84 15.12
C LEU A 68 22.11 -2.59 16.15
N SER A 69 21.97 -3.17 17.35
CA SER A 69 22.92 -3.07 18.46
C SER A 69 23.11 -4.40 19.21
N PRO A 70 24.19 -4.59 19.98
CA PRO A 70 24.39 -5.81 20.75
C PRO A 70 23.27 -6.06 21.76
N ALA A 71 22.79 -7.30 21.83
CA ALA A 71 21.78 -7.67 22.80
C ALA A 71 22.26 -7.46 24.25
N GLN A 72 21.40 -6.91 25.10
CA GLN A 72 21.71 -6.57 26.49
C GLN A 72 20.98 -7.50 27.48
N PHE A 73 21.68 -8.54 27.93
CA PHE A 73 21.21 -9.47 28.97
C PHE A 73 22.08 -9.36 30.23
N GLU A 74 21.52 -9.65 31.40
CA GLU A 74 22.29 -9.78 32.65
C GLU A 74 22.40 -11.26 33.04
N GLN A 75 23.61 -11.72 33.39
CA GLN A 75 23.81 -13.01 34.05
C GLN A 75 24.45 -12.76 35.42
N THR A 76 23.74 -13.10 36.50
CA THR A 76 24.34 -13.15 37.84
C THR A 76 24.67 -14.60 38.24
N GLU A 77 25.75 -14.80 39.01
CA GLU A 77 26.20 -16.13 39.47
C GLU A 77 25.14 -16.90 40.32
N THR A 78 24.08 -16.22 40.77
CA THR A 78 23.03 -16.76 41.66
C THR A 78 21.66 -16.96 41.01
N GLN A 79 21.45 -16.52 39.77
CA GLN A 79 20.16 -16.70 39.09
C GLN A 79 20.01 -18.13 38.59
N THR A 80 19.04 -18.87 39.16
CA THR A 80 18.64 -20.21 38.70
C THR A 80 17.62 -20.16 37.55
N SER A 81 17.15 -18.96 37.16
CA SER A 81 16.29 -18.74 36.01
C SER A 81 17.09 -18.06 34.87
N PRO A 82 17.24 -18.70 33.70
CA PRO A 82 17.88 -18.13 32.51
C PRO A 82 17.15 -16.94 31.87
N ASN A 83 16.02 -16.53 32.44
CA ASN A 83 15.09 -15.56 31.86
C ASN A 83 15.21 -14.14 32.43
N ALA A 84 16.22 -13.87 33.27
CA ALA A 84 16.46 -12.52 33.76
C ALA A 84 17.25 -11.72 32.70
N ALA A 85 16.52 -11.06 31.81
CA ALA A 85 17.04 -9.88 31.12
C ALA A 85 17.55 -8.84 32.13
N ARG A 86 18.30 -7.81 31.67
CA ARG A 86 18.87 -6.79 32.55
C ARG A 86 17.83 -6.26 33.54
N VAL A 87 17.98 -6.66 34.81
CA VAL A 87 17.14 -6.19 35.91
C VAL A 87 17.92 -5.18 36.73
N THR A 88 19.24 -5.06 36.54
CA THR A 88 20.09 -4.12 37.28
C THR A 88 20.29 -2.82 36.49
N SER A 89 20.07 -1.71 37.19
CA SER A 89 20.36 -0.33 36.78
C SER A 89 21.82 -0.18 36.33
N VAL A 90 22.09 0.86 35.55
CA VAL A 90 23.41 1.33 35.16
C VAL A 90 24.32 1.67 36.35
N ASP A 91 23.75 1.90 37.54
CA ASP A 91 24.54 2.04 38.77
C ASP A 91 25.18 0.70 39.24
N GLY A 92 24.75 -0.43 38.68
CA GLY A 92 25.26 -1.77 38.99
C GLY A 92 24.84 -2.33 40.34
N THR A 93 23.89 -1.70 41.04
CA THR A 93 23.51 -2.01 42.43
C THR A 93 22.01 -2.06 42.67
N SER A 94 21.21 -1.31 41.92
CA SER A 94 19.75 -1.24 42.07
C SER A 94 19.03 -1.97 40.94
N LEU A 95 17.77 -2.37 41.18
CA LEU A 95 16.95 -2.97 40.12
C LEU A 95 16.28 -1.87 39.27
N LEU A 96 16.11 -2.11 37.97
CA LEU A 96 15.24 -1.34 37.11
C LEU A 96 13.81 -1.32 37.66
N PRO A 97 13.04 -0.25 37.39
CA PRO A 97 11.67 -0.16 37.87
C PRO A 97 10.81 -1.29 37.30
N ASN A 98 9.84 -1.72 38.10
CA ASN A 98 8.83 -2.69 37.69
C ASN A 98 8.05 -2.13 36.48
N PRO A 99 7.83 -2.90 35.40
CA PRO A 99 7.10 -2.44 34.22
C PRO A 99 5.73 -1.82 34.53
N ARG A 100 4.97 -2.41 35.47
CA ARG A 100 3.67 -1.88 35.89
C ARG A 100 3.80 -0.54 36.62
N LEU A 101 4.83 -0.37 37.46
CA LEU A 101 5.10 0.91 38.09
C LEU A 101 5.37 1.99 37.03
N VAL A 102 6.11 1.66 35.97
CA VAL A 102 6.33 2.59 34.86
C VAL A 102 5.03 2.91 34.13
N SER A 103 4.19 1.90 33.85
CA SER A 103 2.85 2.06 33.27
C SER A 103 1.93 2.97 34.09
N ASP A 104 1.89 2.81 35.42
CA ASP A 104 1.05 3.62 36.31
C ASP A 104 1.55 5.05 36.49
N LEU A 105 2.87 5.27 36.38
CA LEU A 105 3.48 6.60 36.52
C LEU A 105 3.50 7.41 35.23
N ILE A 106 3.85 6.76 34.12
CA ILE A 106 4.16 7.40 32.84
C ILE A 106 3.07 7.09 31.81
N GLY A 107 2.60 5.84 31.77
CA GLY A 107 1.68 5.36 30.74
C GLY A 107 0.21 5.75 30.92
N GLN A 108 -0.14 6.41 32.02
CA GLN A 108 -1.53 6.73 32.34
C GLN A 108 -2.01 8.01 31.62
N GLN A 109 -3.21 7.97 31.02
CA GLN A 109 -3.88 9.16 30.50
C GLN A 109 -4.29 10.15 31.61
N PRO A 110 -4.15 11.46 31.39
CA PRO A 110 -4.58 12.47 32.34
C PRO A 110 -6.10 12.42 32.53
N LEU A 111 -6.54 12.63 33.78
CA LEU A 111 -7.96 12.71 34.13
C LEU A 111 -8.39 14.18 34.31
N ASP A 112 -9.60 14.51 33.88
CA ASP A 112 -10.24 15.78 34.18
C ASP A 112 -10.61 15.90 35.68
N ALA A 113 -11.09 17.07 36.10
CA ALA A 113 -11.50 17.29 37.51
C ALA A 113 -12.69 16.42 37.96
N GLY A 114 -13.40 15.79 37.01
CA GLY A 114 -14.47 14.81 37.23
C GLY A 114 -13.98 13.36 37.28
N GLY A 115 -12.71 13.10 36.98
CA GLY A 115 -12.14 11.76 36.91
C GLY A 115 -12.36 11.06 35.56
N ASN A 116 -12.74 11.78 34.51
CA ASN A 116 -12.85 11.23 33.15
C ASN A 116 -11.51 11.35 32.42
N THR A 117 -11.18 10.38 31.58
CA THR A 117 -10.00 10.46 30.71
C THR A 117 -10.10 11.65 29.77
N ILE A 118 -9.00 12.39 29.64
CA ILE A 118 -8.87 13.47 28.67
C ILE A 118 -8.29 12.85 27.40
N SER A 119 -9.11 12.73 26.35
CA SER A 119 -8.63 12.38 25.03
C SER A 119 -7.73 13.51 24.50
N LEU A 120 -6.52 13.16 24.06
CA LEU A 120 -5.59 14.08 23.41
C LEU A 120 -5.48 13.66 21.94
N PRO A 121 -6.44 14.09 21.10
CA PRO A 121 -6.45 13.70 19.69
C PRO A 121 -5.15 14.12 19.01
N ASN A 122 -4.69 13.29 18.07
CA ASN A 122 -3.47 13.54 17.34
C ASN A 122 -3.51 14.89 16.60
N SER A 123 -2.54 15.76 16.89
CA SER A 123 -2.41 17.08 16.24
C SER A 123 -1.91 17.01 14.80
N PHE A 124 -1.47 15.84 14.32
CA PHE A 124 -1.00 15.63 12.94
C PHE A 124 -2.13 15.22 11.98
N GLY A 125 -3.36 15.07 12.45
CA GLY A 125 -4.52 14.80 11.59
C GLY A 125 -4.67 13.36 11.12
N GLY A 126 -3.84 12.42 11.60
CA GLY A 126 -3.95 11.00 11.27
C GLY A 126 -5.25 10.39 11.82
N ASN A 127 -5.97 9.64 10.98
CA ASN A 127 -7.22 8.97 11.34
C ASN A 127 -6.97 7.55 11.91
N LEU A 128 -8.02 6.89 12.41
CA LEU A 128 -7.91 5.58 13.04
C LEU A 128 -7.53 4.47 12.04
N LEU A 129 -7.83 4.67 10.74
CA LEU A 129 -7.42 3.75 9.68
C LEU A 129 -5.90 3.67 9.58
N LEU A 130 -5.15 4.75 9.84
CA LEU A 130 -3.69 4.72 9.92
C LEU A 130 -3.19 3.75 11.00
N MET A 131 -3.87 3.71 12.15
CA MET A 131 -3.54 2.80 13.25
C MET A 131 -3.83 1.35 12.86
N SER A 132 -5.03 1.07 12.33
CA SER A 132 -5.45 -0.28 11.93
C SER A 132 -4.63 -0.83 10.75
N PHE A 133 -4.28 0.02 9.77
CA PHE A 133 -3.36 -0.33 8.70
C PHE A 133 -1.93 -0.54 9.22
N GLY A 134 -1.48 0.28 10.17
CA GLY A 134 -0.19 0.08 10.83
C GLY A 134 -0.08 -1.27 11.53
N GLN A 135 -1.14 -1.71 12.20
CA GLN A 135 -1.23 -3.05 12.78
C GLN A 135 -1.24 -4.14 11.71
N PHE A 136 -2.02 -3.96 10.63
CA PHE A 136 -2.00 -4.89 9.49
C PHE A 136 -0.57 -5.04 8.91
N PHE A 137 0.14 -3.93 8.72
CA PHE A 137 1.51 -3.94 8.22
C PHE A 137 2.48 -4.67 9.15
N ASP A 138 2.46 -4.37 10.47
CA ASP A 138 3.24 -5.12 11.49
C ASP A 138 3.07 -6.63 11.32
N HIS A 139 1.82 -7.07 11.10
CA HIS A 139 1.49 -8.48 11.11
C HIS A 139 2.12 -9.28 9.96
N GLY A 140 2.48 -8.63 8.86
CA GLY A 140 3.24 -9.24 7.76
C GLY A 140 4.74 -9.01 7.84
N LEU A 141 5.20 -8.19 8.77
CA LEU A 141 6.62 -8.02 9.02
C LEU A 141 7.12 -8.98 10.08
N ASP A 142 6.44 -9.09 11.22
CA ASP A 142 6.93 -9.92 12.30
C ASP A 142 5.90 -10.66 13.13
N PHE A 143 6.37 -11.80 13.64
CA PHE A 143 5.69 -12.61 14.63
C PHE A 143 6.70 -13.41 15.44
N TYR A 144 6.78 -13.13 16.74
CA TYR A 144 7.66 -13.87 17.64
C TYR A 144 7.20 -15.33 17.77
N ALA A 145 8.13 -16.27 17.56
CA ALA A 145 7.92 -17.66 17.93
C ALA A 145 7.56 -17.78 19.43
N ARG A 146 6.52 -18.54 19.79
CA ARG A 146 6.21 -18.78 21.21
C ARG A 146 7.22 -19.75 21.83
N GLY A 147 7.66 -19.42 23.03
CA GLY A 147 8.54 -20.21 23.88
C GLY A 147 7.81 -21.10 24.89
N GLY A 148 6.56 -20.77 25.20
CA GLY A 148 5.67 -21.54 26.09
C GLY A 148 5.31 -20.82 27.40
N GLY A 149 4.18 -21.23 28.00
CA GLY A 149 3.65 -20.76 29.28
C GLY A 149 3.25 -19.27 29.34
N PRO A 150 2.29 -18.88 30.20
CA PRO A 150 2.07 -17.46 30.51
C PRO A 150 3.32 -16.90 31.18
N ASP A 151 3.77 -15.74 30.76
CA ASP A 151 4.72 -14.93 31.50
C ASP A 151 4.00 -13.91 32.35
N LEU A 152 4.52 -13.73 33.55
CA LEU A 152 3.77 -13.21 34.67
C LEU A 152 4.66 -12.20 35.39
N VAL A 153 4.22 -10.94 35.47
CA VAL A 153 4.91 -9.90 36.22
C VAL A 153 4.42 -9.90 37.67
N PRO A 154 5.31 -10.08 38.66
CA PRO A 154 4.93 -10.01 40.07
C PRO A 154 4.42 -8.62 40.45
N ILE A 155 3.21 -8.57 41.02
CA ILE A 155 2.57 -7.33 41.54
C ILE A 155 2.91 -7.11 43.02
N SER A 156 3.54 -8.08 43.68
CA SER A 156 3.87 -7.96 45.09
C SER A 156 4.71 -6.70 45.34
N ASP A 157 4.21 -5.85 46.25
CA ASP A 157 4.82 -4.57 46.66
C ASP A 157 4.59 -3.37 45.71
N VAL A 158 3.71 -3.47 44.69
CA VAL A 158 3.41 -2.32 43.80
C VAL A 158 2.84 -1.14 44.58
N ASP A 159 1.94 -1.35 45.55
CA ASP A 159 1.36 -0.26 46.36
C ASP A 159 2.42 0.51 47.15
N ASP A 160 3.36 -0.19 47.81
CA ASP A 160 4.43 0.44 48.59
C ASP A 160 5.45 1.15 47.68
N ARG A 161 5.70 0.61 46.49
CA ARG A 161 6.54 1.24 45.46
C ARG A 161 5.88 2.47 44.85
N LEU A 162 4.58 2.41 44.58
CA LEU A 162 3.78 3.53 44.09
C LEU A 162 3.73 4.65 45.14
N ALA A 163 3.53 4.30 46.41
CA ALA A 163 3.60 5.26 47.51
C ALA A 163 4.99 5.89 47.64
N THR A 164 6.06 5.11 47.46
CA THR A 164 7.44 5.63 47.46
C THR A 164 7.69 6.55 46.25
N ALA A 165 7.20 6.18 45.07
CA ALA A 165 7.29 6.99 43.86
C ALA A 165 6.47 8.28 44.00
N GLN A 166 5.28 8.25 44.61
CA GLN A 166 4.47 9.44 44.91
C GLN A 166 5.23 10.41 45.82
N LEU A 167 5.85 9.93 46.90
CA LEU A 167 6.64 10.77 47.80
C LEU A 167 7.82 11.43 47.08
N ARG A 168 8.48 10.69 46.18
CA ARG A 168 9.56 11.21 45.34
C ARG A 168 9.03 12.25 44.35
N LEU A 169 7.92 11.96 43.67
CA LEU A 169 7.28 12.86 42.72
C LEU A 169 6.86 14.18 43.38
N ASP A 170 6.24 14.11 44.55
CA ASP A 170 5.85 15.29 45.35
C ASP A 170 7.07 16.16 45.70
N ALA A 171 8.19 15.53 46.08
CA ALA A 171 9.42 16.23 46.40
C ALA A 171 10.02 16.93 45.16
N ILE A 172 10.06 16.24 44.01
CA ILE A 172 10.54 16.80 42.74
C ILE A 172 9.66 17.97 42.31
N ARG A 173 8.34 17.77 42.27
CA ARG A 173 7.36 18.80 41.87
C ARG A 173 7.43 20.03 42.76
N ALA A 174 7.54 19.84 44.09
CA ALA A 174 7.71 20.94 45.04
C ALA A 174 9.02 21.71 44.82
N ALA A 175 10.12 21.02 44.52
CA ALA A 175 11.41 21.64 44.24
C ALA A 175 11.41 22.45 42.92
N GLN A 176 10.62 22.02 41.94
CA GLN A 176 10.50 22.65 40.62
C GLN A 176 9.36 23.67 40.51
N GLY A 177 8.53 23.80 41.54
CA GLY A 177 7.37 24.69 41.52
C GLY A 177 6.22 24.18 40.62
N LEU A 178 6.18 22.88 40.35
CA LEU A 178 5.12 22.23 39.57
C LEU A 178 3.88 21.96 40.46
N PRO A 179 2.66 21.94 39.89
CA PRO A 179 1.46 21.56 40.62
C PRO A 179 1.56 20.15 41.21
N SER A 180 0.94 19.90 42.37
CA SER A 180 0.85 18.54 42.93
C SER A 180 -0.06 17.66 42.06
N VAL A 181 0.35 16.42 41.80
CA VAL A 181 -0.46 15.40 41.13
C VAL A 181 -0.50 14.16 42.02
N GLN A 182 -1.63 13.47 42.02
CA GLN A 182 -1.76 12.15 42.63
C GLN A 182 -1.69 11.11 41.52
N ILE A 183 -0.81 10.14 41.68
CA ILE A 183 -0.82 8.94 40.87
C ILE A 183 -2.10 8.19 41.19
N ASP A 184 -2.82 7.76 40.17
CA ASP A 184 -4.07 7.08 40.38
C ASP A 184 -3.82 5.66 40.92
N ALA A 185 -3.87 5.51 42.24
CA ALA A 185 -3.89 4.19 42.88
C ALA A 185 -5.21 3.45 42.65
N THR A 186 -6.16 4.05 41.92
CA THR A 186 -7.52 3.58 41.69
C THR A 186 -7.66 2.88 40.35
N ASP A 187 -6.65 2.14 39.90
CA ASP A 187 -6.90 1.17 38.84
C ASP A 187 -8.09 0.32 39.25
N ASN A 188 -9.17 0.43 38.47
CA ASN A 188 -10.43 -0.25 38.74
C ASN A 188 -10.22 -1.75 38.98
N LEU A 189 -9.12 -2.30 38.48
CA LEU A 189 -8.69 -3.66 38.70
C LEU A 189 -8.46 -4.04 40.17
N LEU A 190 -7.77 -3.22 40.97
CA LEU A 190 -7.53 -3.54 42.39
C LEU A 190 -8.84 -3.47 43.20
N LYS A 191 -9.73 -2.53 42.88
CA LYS A 191 -11.07 -2.46 43.46
C LYS A 191 -11.99 -3.60 43.01
N GLN A 192 -11.87 -4.06 41.75
CA GLN A 192 -12.66 -5.16 41.19
C GLN A 192 -12.23 -6.53 41.72
N LEU A 193 -10.95 -6.68 42.09
CA LEU A 193 -10.44 -7.87 42.79
C LEU A 193 -10.82 -7.90 44.28
N GLY A 194 -11.42 -6.82 44.81
CA GLY A 194 -11.78 -6.62 46.22
C GLY A 194 -10.62 -6.09 47.07
N ASP A 195 -10.89 -5.77 48.34
CA ASP A 195 -9.94 -5.10 49.25
C ASP A 195 -8.59 -5.84 49.47
N HIS A 196 -8.46 -7.09 49.01
CA HIS A 196 -7.28 -7.93 49.15
C HIS A 196 -7.09 -8.83 47.91
N PRO A 197 -6.37 -8.39 46.86
CA PRO A 197 -5.92 -9.32 45.82
C PRO A 197 -5.10 -10.47 46.46
N PRO A 198 -5.19 -11.72 45.97
CA PRO A 198 -4.46 -12.84 46.55
C PRO A 198 -2.95 -12.55 46.63
N PRO A 199 -2.25 -12.90 47.73
CA PRO A 199 -0.80 -12.84 47.78
C PRO A 199 -0.19 -13.65 46.62
N GLY A 200 0.61 -13.00 45.76
CA GLY A 200 1.16 -13.61 44.54
C GLY A 200 0.27 -13.47 43.30
N PHE A 201 -0.64 -12.48 43.26
CA PHE A 201 -1.30 -12.09 42.01
C PHE A 201 -0.25 -11.58 41.02
N GLU A 202 -0.29 -12.07 39.78
CA GLU A 202 0.65 -11.76 38.71
C GLU A 202 -0.11 -11.24 37.49
N PHE A 203 0.36 -10.15 36.88
CA PHE A 203 -0.20 -9.66 35.61
C PHE A 203 0.35 -10.51 34.47
N LEU A 204 -0.52 -10.96 33.57
CA LEU A 204 -0.09 -11.61 32.34
C LEU A 204 0.58 -10.58 31.44
N THR A 205 1.86 -10.79 31.10
CA THR A 205 2.60 -9.98 30.12
C THR A 205 2.71 -10.67 28.76
N GLY A 206 1.94 -11.72 28.56
CA GLY A 206 1.85 -12.53 27.34
C GLY A 206 2.42 -13.93 27.53
N SER A 207 2.83 -14.57 26.44
CA SER A 207 3.61 -15.82 26.47
C SER A 207 5.08 -15.52 26.24
N ARG A 208 6.00 -16.32 26.77
CA ARG A 208 7.44 -16.12 26.51
C ARG A 208 7.78 -16.25 25.03
N ALA A 209 8.77 -15.50 24.56
CA ALA A 209 9.34 -15.67 23.24
C ALA A 209 10.28 -16.87 23.24
N GLY A 210 10.27 -17.64 22.16
CA GLY A 210 11.14 -18.79 22.00
C GLY A 210 12.59 -18.33 21.82
N ARG A 211 13.48 -18.80 22.68
CA ARG A 211 14.93 -18.59 22.55
C ARG A 211 15.60 -19.79 21.91
N PHE A 212 16.55 -19.52 21.03
CA PHE A 212 17.30 -20.54 20.32
C PHE A 212 18.81 -20.30 20.38
N ASP A 213 19.57 -21.40 20.35
CA ASP A 213 21.02 -21.36 20.22
C ASP A 213 21.40 -21.06 18.76
N LEU A 214 22.46 -20.27 18.58
CA LEU A 214 23.06 -20.02 17.27
C LEU A 214 24.42 -20.69 17.18
N VAL A 215 24.64 -21.48 16.12
CA VAL A 215 25.95 -22.05 15.78
C VAL A 215 26.28 -21.64 14.35
N ASN A 216 27.36 -20.87 14.18
CA ASN A 216 27.78 -20.30 12.89
C ASN A 216 26.66 -19.54 12.17
N GLY A 217 25.85 -18.77 12.91
CA GLY A 217 24.75 -17.98 12.35
C GLY A 217 23.50 -18.79 11.98
N ARG A 218 23.43 -20.08 12.31
CA ARG A 218 22.24 -20.92 12.10
C ARG A 218 21.61 -21.34 13.42
N VAL A 219 20.29 -21.39 13.43
CA VAL A 219 19.46 -21.84 14.55
C VAL A 219 19.69 -23.32 14.82
N VAL A 220 19.98 -23.66 16.07
CA VAL A 220 20.04 -25.04 16.56
C VAL A 220 18.84 -25.28 17.48
N LEU A 221 18.05 -26.31 17.16
CA LEU A 221 16.87 -26.69 17.93
C LEU A 221 17.24 -27.56 19.14
N GLY A 222 16.38 -27.53 20.18
CA GLY A 222 16.46 -28.44 21.32
C GLY A 222 16.34 -29.92 20.91
N ALA A 223 16.65 -30.84 21.83
CA ALA A 223 16.65 -32.28 21.56
C ALA A 223 15.27 -32.88 21.17
N ASP A 224 14.20 -32.13 21.44
CA ASP A 224 12.80 -32.41 21.11
C ASP A 224 12.26 -31.53 19.97
N GLY A 225 13.12 -30.69 19.36
CA GLY A 225 12.73 -29.73 18.33
C GLY A 225 12.10 -28.44 18.86
N ALA A 226 12.00 -28.26 20.19
CA ALA A 226 11.39 -27.10 20.82
C ALA A 226 12.40 -25.96 21.08
N PRO A 227 11.91 -24.73 21.38
CA PRO A 227 12.75 -23.64 21.85
C PRO A 227 13.57 -24.04 23.08
N VAL A 228 14.80 -23.54 23.18
CA VAL A 228 15.69 -23.84 24.30
C VAL A 228 15.41 -22.86 25.45
N MET A 229 14.25 -23.03 26.07
CA MET A 229 13.68 -22.09 27.05
C MET A 229 14.48 -21.87 28.33
N ASN A 230 15.55 -22.65 28.57
CA ASN A 230 16.19 -22.76 29.89
C ASN A 230 17.72 -22.94 29.85
N ASN A 231 18.44 -22.46 28.83
CA ASN A 231 19.90 -22.45 28.88
C ASN A 231 20.48 -21.03 28.87
N SER A 232 21.66 -20.87 29.47
CA SER A 232 22.40 -19.61 29.54
C SER A 232 23.11 -19.24 28.21
N THR A 233 22.74 -19.89 27.10
CA THR A 233 23.41 -19.76 25.78
C THR A 233 22.48 -19.36 24.63
N GLY A 234 21.16 -19.58 24.75
CA GLY A 234 20.18 -19.15 23.76
C GLY A 234 20.06 -17.62 23.72
N THR A 235 20.26 -17.03 22.53
CA THR A 235 20.38 -15.58 22.36
C THR A 235 19.51 -15.01 21.23
N ALA A 236 18.88 -15.86 20.41
CA ALA A 236 18.11 -15.42 19.25
C ALA A 236 16.62 -15.77 19.38
N HIS A 237 15.77 -14.84 18.95
CA HIS A 237 14.35 -15.06 18.69
C HIS A 237 14.13 -15.20 17.19
N LEU A 238 13.12 -16.00 16.81
CA LEU A 238 12.78 -16.20 15.41
C LEU A 238 11.55 -15.38 15.05
N ASN A 239 11.64 -14.72 13.91
CA ASN A 239 10.49 -14.15 13.23
C ASN A 239 9.83 -15.25 12.40
N LYS A 240 8.56 -15.55 12.65
CA LYS A 240 7.81 -16.58 11.91
C LYS A 240 7.28 -16.11 10.56
N THR A 241 7.25 -14.80 10.35
CA THR A 241 6.74 -14.20 9.13
C THR A 241 7.87 -13.98 8.12
N ALA A 242 7.56 -14.11 6.83
CA ALA A 242 8.44 -13.61 5.77
C ALA A 242 8.31 -12.07 5.77
N PRO A 243 9.34 -11.31 6.19
CA PRO A 243 9.19 -9.92 6.59
C PRO A 243 9.15 -8.96 5.41
N PHE A 244 8.76 -9.40 4.23
CA PHE A 244 8.67 -8.53 3.07
C PHE A 244 7.34 -7.79 3.08
N VAL A 245 7.30 -6.64 2.40
CA VAL A 245 6.04 -5.94 2.14
C VAL A 245 5.34 -6.66 0.98
N ASP A 246 4.80 -7.84 1.23
CA ASP A 246 4.41 -8.81 0.20
C ASP A 246 3.02 -9.43 0.40
N GLN A 247 2.20 -8.80 1.24
CA GLN A 247 0.86 -9.29 1.57
C GLN A 247 0.87 -10.68 2.21
N SER A 248 1.91 -11.06 2.97
CA SER A 248 1.91 -12.29 3.78
C SER A 248 0.74 -12.35 4.79
N GLN A 249 0.16 -11.21 5.17
CA GLN A 249 -1.11 -11.10 5.90
C GLN A 249 -2.29 -11.74 5.18
N THR A 250 -2.26 -11.71 3.85
CA THR A 250 -3.33 -12.20 2.96
C THR A 250 -3.01 -13.61 2.46
N TYR A 251 -1.77 -13.85 2.02
CA TYR A 251 -1.37 -15.13 1.40
C TYR A 251 -0.73 -16.13 2.37
N GLY A 252 -0.29 -15.68 3.53
CA GLY A 252 0.46 -16.45 4.50
C GLY A 252 1.95 -16.54 4.19
N SER A 253 2.75 -16.86 5.22
CA SER A 253 4.19 -17.09 5.11
C SER A 253 4.57 -18.57 4.84
N GLU A 254 3.57 -19.43 4.64
CA GLU A 254 3.74 -20.87 4.47
C GLU A 254 2.91 -21.42 3.30
N PRO A 255 3.47 -22.32 2.46
CA PRO A 255 2.76 -22.86 1.30
C PRO A 255 1.40 -23.50 1.62
N LYS A 256 1.29 -24.16 2.78
CA LYS A 256 0.04 -24.81 3.18
C LYS A 256 -1.05 -23.80 3.55
N MET A 257 -0.69 -22.66 4.16
CA MET A 257 -1.68 -21.63 4.47
C MET A 257 -2.22 -21.00 3.18
N ALA A 258 -1.32 -20.65 2.24
CA ALA A 258 -1.70 -20.12 0.94
C ALA A 258 -2.67 -21.06 0.19
N ASP A 259 -2.40 -22.38 0.20
CA ASP A 259 -3.28 -23.37 -0.41
C ASP A 259 -4.68 -23.42 0.24
N LEU A 260 -4.76 -23.34 1.57
CA LEU A 260 -6.03 -23.43 2.30
C LEU A 260 -6.95 -22.23 2.08
N LEU A 261 -6.35 -21.05 1.95
CA LEU A 261 -7.05 -19.78 1.72
C LEU A 261 -7.55 -19.64 0.27
N ARG A 262 -6.99 -20.40 -0.66
CA ARG A 262 -7.44 -20.43 -2.06
C ARG A 262 -8.72 -21.23 -2.20
N GLU A 263 -9.65 -20.71 -3.00
CA GLU A 263 -10.89 -21.38 -3.31
C GLU A 263 -10.61 -22.69 -4.08
N SER A 264 -11.26 -23.77 -3.66
CA SER A 264 -11.19 -25.07 -4.33
C SER A 264 -12.26 -25.16 -5.43
N ALA A 265 -11.86 -25.59 -6.61
CA ALA A 265 -12.72 -25.78 -7.77
C ALA A 265 -13.79 -26.85 -7.52
N ARG A 266 -14.99 -26.61 -8.06
CA ARG A 266 -16.15 -27.48 -7.92
C ARG A 266 -16.74 -27.85 -9.28
N THR A 267 -17.34 -29.03 -9.35
CA THR A 267 -18.17 -29.43 -10.50
C THR A 267 -19.47 -28.62 -10.53
N ALA A 268 -20.22 -28.69 -11.63
CA ALA A 268 -21.55 -28.08 -11.72
C ALA A 268 -22.57 -28.63 -10.69
N ALA A 269 -22.28 -29.76 -10.03
CA ALA A 269 -23.09 -30.30 -8.94
C ALA A 269 -22.67 -29.79 -7.55
N GLY A 270 -21.60 -28.99 -7.46
CA GLY A 270 -21.02 -28.47 -6.22
C GLY A 270 -19.94 -29.35 -5.58
N ASP A 271 -19.69 -30.53 -6.15
CA ASP A 271 -18.65 -31.46 -5.64
C ASP A 271 -17.25 -30.91 -5.89
N LEU A 272 -16.37 -30.97 -4.88
CA LEU A 272 -14.96 -30.60 -5.02
C LEU A 272 -14.23 -31.46 -6.05
N ILE A 273 -13.30 -30.87 -6.80
CA ILE A 273 -12.51 -31.55 -7.81
C ILE A 273 -11.16 -31.99 -7.23
N PRO A 274 -10.86 -33.30 -7.11
CA PRO A 274 -9.57 -33.77 -6.59
C PRO A 274 -8.42 -33.41 -7.54
N ASP A 275 -7.26 -33.04 -6.97
CA ASP A 275 -6.04 -32.73 -7.73
C ASP A 275 -5.24 -33.98 -8.15
N GLY A 276 -5.59 -35.16 -7.60
CA GLY A 276 -4.88 -36.42 -7.82
C GLY A 276 -3.74 -36.72 -6.83
N ASN A 277 -3.39 -35.78 -5.95
CA ASN A 277 -2.33 -35.88 -4.94
C ASN A 277 -2.88 -35.89 -3.49
N GLY A 278 -4.20 -35.97 -3.34
CA GLY A 278 -4.86 -35.98 -2.03
C GLY A 278 -5.32 -34.61 -1.56
N GLY A 279 -5.20 -33.58 -2.40
CA GLY A 279 -5.77 -32.25 -2.22
C GLY A 279 -6.91 -31.98 -3.21
N TRP A 280 -7.17 -30.69 -3.43
CA TRP A 280 -8.24 -30.18 -4.29
C TRP A 280 -7.66 -29.21 -5.31
N VAL A 281 -8.19 -29.25 -6.54
CA VAL A 281 -7.82 -28.27 -7.58
C VAL A 281 -8.18 -26.88 -7.07
N LYS A 282 -7.24 -25.95 -7.08
CA LYS A 282 -7.45 -24.56 -6.65
C LYS A 282 -7.83 -23.66 -7.83
N THR A 283 -8.67 -22.66 -7.57
CA THR A 283 -9.02 -21.61 -8.54
C THR A 283 -8.01 -20.46 -8.45
N HIS A 284 -8.23 -19.43 -9.27
CA HIS A 284 -7.47 -18.18 -9.21
C HIS A 284 -7.92 -17.25 -8.09
N ARG A 285 -8.96 -17.61 -7.33
CA ARG A 285 -9.53 -16.79 -6.26
C ARG A 285 -9.06 -17.22 -4.89
N LEU A 286 -9.01 -16.26 -3.97
CA LEU A 286 -9.11 -16.52 -2.55
C LEU A 286 -10.59 -16.83 -2.19
N LEU A 287 -10.77 -17.73 -1.21
CA LEU A 287 -12.06 -18.21 -0.71
C LEU A 287 -12.91 -17.14 0.03
N ASP A 288 -13.97 -16.66 -0.61
CA ASP A 288 -14.96 -15.82 0.08
C ASP A 288 -15.65 -16.53 1.28
N GLY A 289 -15.83 -15.78 2.36
CA GLY A 289 -16.66 -16.14 3.52
C GLY A 289 -18.08 -15.60 3.45
N ALA A 290 -18.54 -15.00 4.55
CA ALA A 290 -19.85 -14.36 4.64
C ALA A 290 -19.96 -13.20 3.62
N GLN A 291 -21.18 -12.87 3.19
CA GLN A 291 -21.40 -11.77 2.24
C GLN A 291 -21.77 -10.47 2.97
N GLU A 292 -21.13 -9.37 2.57
CA GLU A 292 -21.44 -7.99 2.95
C GLU A 292 -22.08 -7.28 1.75
N VAL A 293 -23.06 -6.41 1.99
CA VAL A 293 -23.59 -5.49 0.97
C VAL A 293 -23.06 -4.10 1.29
N GLY A 294 -22.28 -3.53 0.38
CA GLY A 294 -21.73 -2.19 0.53
C GLY A 294 -22.79 -1.09 0.40
N PRO A 295 -22.45 0.17 0.74
CA PRO A 295 -23.34 1.33 0.54
C PRO A 295 -23.81 1.49 -0.91
N ASP A 296 -22.95 1.16 -1.88
CA ASP A 296 -23.23 1.05 -3.31
C ASP A 296 -24.26 -0.04 -3.71
N GLY A 297 -24.70 -0.87 -2.75
CA GLY A 297 -25.63 -1.98 -2.98
C GLY A 297 -24.99 -3.23 -3.60
N ILE A 298 -23.67 -3.25 -3.82
CA ILE A 298 -22.94 -4.39 -4.38
C ILE A 298 -22.58 -5.38 -3.27
N THR A 299 -22.79 -6.66 -3.55
CA THR A 299 -22.46 -7.75 -2.62
C THR A 299 -21.01 -8.20 -2.80
N ARG A 300 -20.24 -8.24 -1.69
CA ARG A 300 -18.82 -8.65 -1.65
C ARG A 300 -18.61 -9.73 -0.59
N GLY A 301 -17.59 -10.58 -0.75
CA GLY A 301 -17.22 -11.60 0.22
C GLY A 301 -16.32 -11.06 1.33
N ASN A 302 -16.61 -11.38 2.58
CA ASN A 302 -15.71 -11.22 3.72
C ASN A 302 -14.61 -12.30 3.70
N LEU A 303 -13.65 -12.20 4.62
CA LEU A 303 -12.72 -13.28 4.91
C LEU A 303 -13.46 -14.61 5.19
N PRO A 304 -12.89 -15.76 4.83
CA PRO A 304 -13.50 -17.05 5.10
C PRO A 304 -13.49 -17.36 6.59
N SER A 305 -14.62 -17.85 7.12
CA SER A 305 -14.62 -18.40 8.48
C SER A 305 -13.88 -19.75 8.52
N TYR A 306 -13.52 -20.22 9.71
CA TYR A 306 -12.95 -21.56 9.84
C TYR A 306 -13.89 -22.65 9.31
N ALA A 307 -15.21 -22.49 9.50
CA ALA A 307 -16.18 -23.38 8.87
C ALA A 307 -16.06 -23.40 7.34
N ASP A 308 -15.86 -22.24 6.71
CA ASP A 308 -15.71 -22.14 5.26
C ASP A 308 -14.41 -22.80 4.79
N VAL A 309 -13.30 -22.61 5.50
CA VAL A 309 -12.03 -23.29 5.21
C VAL A 309 -12.17 -24.81 5.31
N LEU A 310 -12.87 -25.34 6.32
CA LEU A 310 -13.14 -26.78 6.43
C LEU A 310 -13.95 -27.30 5.24
N VAL A 311 -14.97 -26.57 4.83
CA VAL A 311 -15.83 -26.93 3.68
C VAL A 311 -15.09 -26.85 2.35
N ASN A 312 -14.20 -25.86 2.21
CA ASN A 312 -13.34 -25.70 1.05
C ASN A 312 -12.32 -26.83 0.91
N ASN A 313 -12.02 -27.53 2.01
CA ASN A 313 -11.01 -28.58 2.06
C ASN A 313 -11.57 -30.00 2.33
N GLY A 314 -12.88 -30.17 2.17
CA GLY A 314 -13.51 -31.49 2.04
C GLY A 314 -14.36 -31.94 3.22
N VAL A 315 -14.51 -31.13 4.27
CA VAL A 315 -15.51 -31.41 5.31
C VAL A 315 -16.90 -31.07 4.76
N PRO A 316 -17.85 -32.02 4.71
CA PRO A 316 -19.19 -31.71 4.20
C PRO A 316 -19.92 -30.70 5.10
N ARG A 317 -20.52 -29.65 4.52
CA ARG A 317 -21.23 -28.60 5.28
C ARG A 317 -22.35 -29.16 6.16
N ASP A 318 -23.06 -30.19 5.66
CA ASP A 318 -24.12 -30.87 6.38
C ASP A 318 -23.62 -31.62 7.63
N VAL A 319 -22.33 -32.00 7.70
CA VAL A 319 -21.71 -32.55 8.92
C VAL A 319 -21.57 -31.46 9.97
N ILE A 320 -21.04 -30.29 9.61
CA ILE A 320 -20.89 -29.15 10.52
C ILE A 320 -22.26 -28.70 11.03
N ASP A 321 -23.21 -28.47 10.13
CA ASP A 321 -24.57 -28.00 10.49
C ASP A 321 -25.28 -28.99 11.42
N ARG A 322 -25.13 -30.31 11.20
CA ARG A 322 -25.68 -31.32 12.10
C ARG A 322 -25.03 -31.30 13.48
N LEU A 323 -23.72 -31.14 13.55
CA LEU A 323 -23.01 -31.08 14.84
C LEU A 323 -23.44 -29.84 15.64
N LEU A 324 -23.55 -28.68 15.00
CA LEU A 324 -24.04 -27.46 15.62
C LEU A 324 -25.52 -27.60 16.06
N ALA A 325 -26.37 -28.21 15.24
CA ALA A 325 -27.76 -28.48 15.60
C ALA A 325 -27.86 -29.45 16.80
N ASP A 326 -27.07 -30.52 16.83
CA ASP A 326 -27.02 -31.47 17.94
C ASP A 326 -26.55 -30.80 19.25
N VAL A 327 -25.58 -29.89 19.17
CA VAL A 327 -25.14 -29.06 20.31
C VAL A 327 -26.27 -28.13 20.78
N ALA A 328 -26.93 -27.42 19.86
CA ALA A 328 -28.02 -26.51 20.17
C ALA A 328 -29.23 -27.24 20.81
N ASP A 329 -29.55 -28.43 20.32
CA ASP A 329 -30.58 -29.33 20.87
C ASP A 329 -30.13 -30.05 22.16
N LYS A 330 -28.88 -29.84 22.58
CA LYS A 330 -28.26 -30.43 23.78
C LYS A 330 -28.22 -31.96 23.75
N THR A 331 -28.16 -32.56 22.56
CA THR A 331 -28.04 -34.02 22.37
C THR A 331 -26.60 -34.48 22.55
N ILE A 332 -25.64 -33.60 22.30
CA ILE A 332 -24.20 -33.77 22.55
C ILE A 332 -23.61 -32.49 23.15
N THR A 333 -22.43 -32.58 23.75
CA THR A 333 -21.69 -31.41 24.22
C THR A 333 -20.85 -30.79 23.11
N ASN A 334 -20.40 -29.53 23.28
CA ASN A 334 -19.45 -28.89 22.38
C ASN A 334 -18.17 -29.72 22.18
N ILE A 335 -17.63 -30.29 23.26
CA ILE A 335 -16.42 -31.13 23.17
C ILE A 335 -16.67 -32.46 22.46
N ASP A 336 -17.86 -33.06 22.60
CA ASP A 336 -18.24 -34.26 21.84
C ASP A 336 -18.34 -33.95 20.34
N ALA A 337 -18.90 -32.78 20.00
CA ALA A 337 -19.03 -32.32 18.63
C ALA A 337 -17.66 -32.05 17.99
N TRP A 338 -16.76 -31.36 18.71
CA TRP A 338 -15.37 -31.15 18.32
C TRP A 338 -14.61 -32.47 18.10
N ALA A 339 -14.74 -33.43 19.03
CA ALA A 339 -14.12 -34.74 18.89
C ALA A 339 -14.62 -35.51 17.66
N ARG A 340 -15.88 -35.31 17.26
CA ARG A 340 -16.41 -35.89 16.00
C ARG A 340 -15.86 -35.15 14.78
N LEU A 341 -15.85 -33.82 14.81
CA LEU A 341 -15.40 -32.97 13.70
C LEU A 341 -13.93 -33.23 13.34
N THR A 342 -13.05 -33.33 14.34
CA THR A 342 -11.61 -33.59 14.17
C THR A 342 -11.30 -34.95 13.53
N THR A 343 -12.27 -35.88 13.49
CA THR A 343 -12.14 -37.17 12.82
C THR A 343 -12.78 -37.20 11.42
N ALA A 344 -13.41 -36.10 10.99
CA ALA A 344 -14.03 -36.01 9.68
C ALA A 344 -12.96 -36.04 8.58
N PRO A 345 -13.20 -36.74 7.46
CA PRO A 345 -12.35 -36.62 6.27
C PRO A 345 -12.29 -35.16 5.81
N GLY A 346 -11.10 -34.70 5.41
CA GLY A 346 -10.88 -33.31 5.01
C GLY A 346 -10.79 -32.31 6.15
N PHE A 347 -10.85 -32.76 7.42
CA PHE A 347 -10.64 -31.87 8.57
C PHE A 347 -9.27 -31.19 8.48
N VAL A 348 -9.28 -29.87 8.56
CA VAL A 348 -8.09 -29.03 8.54
C VAL A 348 -7.63 -28.87 9.97
N ASN A 349 -6.64 -29.66 10.38
CA ASN A 349 -6.03 -29.48 11.68
C ASN A 349 -5.02 -28.34 11.64
N PHE A 350 -5.33 -27.25 12.33
CA PHE A 350 -4.43 -26.12 12.43
C PHE A 350 -3.09 -26.47 13.09
N SER A 351 -3.00 -27.47 13.96
CA SER A 351 -1.67 -27.90 14.44
C SER A 351 -0.73 -28.41 13.33
N ASP A 352 -1.29 -28.68 12.14
CA ASP A 352 -0.58 -29.13 10.96
C ASP A 352 -0.35 -27.98 9.94
N ILE A 353 -0.70 -26.73 10.29
CA ILE A 353 -0.47 -25.50 9.54
C ILE A 353 0.44 -24.60 10.37
N GLY A 354 1.73 -24.62 10.08
CA GLY A 354 2.71 -23.79 10.78
C GLY A 354 2.73 -23.93 12.31
N ASP A 355 3.03 -22.82 12.98
CA ASP A 355 3.11 -22.69 14.44
C ASP A 355 1.72 -22.58 15.11
N ALA A 356 0.64 -23.00 14.45
CA ALA A 356 -0.72 -22.89 14.97
C ALA A 356 -1.07 -23.83 16.14
N LYS A 357 -0.05 -24.42 16.79
CA LYS A 357 -0.13 -24.76 18.22
C LYS A 357 -0.31 -23.53 19.12
N HIS A 358 -0.19 -22.33 18.55
CA HIS A 358 -0.09 -21.05 19.26
C HIS A 358 -0.90 -19.90 18.65
N THR A 359 -1.89 -20.19 17.79
CA THR A 359 -2.83 -19.16 17.34
C THR A 359 -3.64 -18.62 18.51
N ILE A 360 -3.99 -17.33 18.44
CA ILE A 360 -5.01 -16.72 19.31
C ILE A 360 -6.30 -17.57 19.31
N MET A 361 -6.57 -18.25 18.19
CA MET A 361 -7.73 -19.12 17.98
C MET A 361 -7.74 -20.43 18.79
N LEU A 362 -6.59 -21.01 19.13
CA LEU A 362 -6.51 -22.40 19.60
C LEU A 362 -5.65 -22.60 20.85
N GLY A 363 -5.54 -21.58 21.70
CA GLY A 363 -4.84 -21.78 22.98
C GLY A 363 -4.56 -20.57 23.84
N ASP A 364 -5.08 -19.37 23.54
CA ASP A 364 -4.96 -18.24 24.46
C ASP A 364 -6.22 -18.06 25.32
N LYS A 365 -6.01 -17.66 26.56
CA LYS A 365 -6.97 -17.76 27.69
C LYS A 365 -8.21 -16.85 27.56
N ASN A 366 -8.39 -16.14 26.45
CA ASN A 366 -9.10 -14.85 26.43
C ASN A 366 -10.37 -14.86 25.57
N ASP A 367 -10.52 -15.80 24.64
CA ASP A 367 -11.85 -16.31 24.28
C ASP A 367 -11.97 -17.75 24.78
N ALA A 368 -12.35 -17.87 26.04
CA ALA A 368 -12.59 -19.16 26.66
C ALA A 368 -13.72 -19.96 25.97
N LEU A 369 -14.46 -19.36 25.05
CA LEU A 369 -15.44 -20.05 24.22
C LEU A 369 -14.77 -20.69 23.00
N ALA A 370 -13.79 -20.06 22.35
CA ALA A 370 -13.19 -20.62 21.12
C ALA A 370 -12.17 -21.74 21.34
N SER A 371 -11.51 -21.81 22.51
CA SER A 371 -10.49 -22.85 22.74
C SER A 371 -11.09 -24.16 23.28
N PRO A 372 -10.90 -25.33 22.62
CA PRO A 372 -11.36 -26.62 23.13
C PRO A 372 -10.54 -27.12 24.34
N PHE A 373 -9.37 -26.53 24.58
CA PHE A 373 -8.47 -26.89 25.67
C PHE A 373 -8.21 -25.70 26.59
N GLY A 374 -8.01 -25.97 27.87
CA GLY A 374 -7.62 -25.01 28.87
C GLY A 374 -6.16 -24.56 28.68
N PRO A 375 -5.65 -23.69 29.56
CA PRO A 375 -4.36 -23.03 29.37
C PRO A 375 -3.13 -23.95 29.40
N ASP A 376 -3.31 -25.19 29.83
CA ASP A 376 -2.27 -26.23 29.81
C ASP A 376 -2.19 -26.95 28.46
N GLY A 377 -3.06 -26.61 27.51
CA GLY A 377 -3.15 -27.21 26.17
C GLY A 377 -3.63 -28.66 26.17
N VAL A 378 -4.07 -29.20 27.31
CA VAL A 378 -4.40 -30.63 27.48
C VAL A 378 -5.74 -30.84 28.15
N THR A 379 -6.08 -30.05 29.17
CA THR A 379 -7.33 -30.20 29.90
C THR A 379 -8.49 -29.68 29.04
N PRO A 380 -9.60 -30.41 28.85
CA PRO A 380 -10.76 -29.89 28.13
C PRO A 380 -11.30 -28.61 28.77
N ASN A 381 -11.60 -27.61 27.94
CA ASN A 381 -12.13 -26.34 28.42
C ASN A 381 -13.65 -26.44 28.67
N PRO A 382 -14.15 -26.22 29.89
CA PRO A 382 -15.57 -26.36 30.21
C PRO A 382 -16.47 -25.27 29.59
N THR A 383 -15.89 -24.14 29.15
CA THR A 383 -16.64 -23.04 28.52
C THR A 383 -16.60 -23.09 27.00
N PHE A 384 -15.91 -24.07 26.40
CA PHE A 384 -15.77 -24.19 24.96
C PHE A 384 -17.13 -24.22 24.22
N ASP A 385 -17.20 -23.42 23.15
CA ASP A 385 -18.27 -23.31 22.19
C ASP A 385 -17.78 -23.55 20.77
N LEU A 386 -18.33 -24.57 20.12
CA LEU A 386 -17.94 -24.96 18.77
C LEU A 386 -18.38 -23.92 17.74
N GLN A 387 -19.53 -23.26 17.96
CA GLN A 387 -20.01 -22.25 17.03
C GLN A 387 -19.09 -21.03 17.01
N SER A 388 -18.68 -20.54 18.19
CA SER A 388 -17.68 -19.47 18.30
C SER A 388 -16.39 -19.81 17.56
N LEU A 389 -15.77 -20.96 17.83
CA LEU A 389 -14.53 -21.37 17.14
C LEU A 389 -14.69 -21.39 15.61
N LEU A 390 -15.83 -21.89 15.13
CA LEU A 390 -16.09 -22.01 13.70
C LEU A 390 -16.41 -20.68 13.00
N SER A 391 -16.73 -19.61 13.76
CA SER A 391 -17.03 -18.29 13.20
C SER A 391 -15.82 -17.39 12.99
N TYR A 392 -14.66 -17.70 13.56
CA TYR A 392 -13.46 -16.91 13.38
C TYR A 392 -12.97 -16.87 11.93
N HIS A 393 -12.41 -15.74 11.50
CA HIS A 393 -11.91 -15.51 10.17
C HIS A 393 -10.48 -16.02 9.98
N ILE A 394 -10.24 -16.72 8.88
CA ILE A 394 -8.91 -17.26 8.57
C ILE A 394 -8.28 -16.41 7.46
N ALA A 395 -7.12 -15.84 7.76
CA ALA A 395 -6.28 -15.09 6.83
C ALA A 395 -4.86 -15.68 6.79
N GLY A 396 -3.98 -15.05 6.01
CA GLY A 396 -2.56 -15.41 5.92
C GLY A 396 -1.81 -15.19 7.24
N ASP A 397 -2.19 -14.15 7.99
CA ASP A 397 -1.76 -13.94 9.38
C ASP A 397 -2.80 -14.44 10.39
N HIS A 398 -2.31 -14.95 11.52
CA HIS A 398 -3.12 -15.64 12.51
C HIS A 398 -3.78 -14.71 13.54
N ARG A 399 -3.59 -13.38 13.44
CA ARG A 399 -4.13 -12.36 14.34
C ARG A 399 -5.24 -11.53 13.69
N ALA A 400 -5.75 -11.93 12.52
CA ALA A 400 -6.74 -11.15 11.76
C ALA A 400 -8.05 -10.81 12.52
N ASP A 401 -8.43 -11.61 13.52
CA ASP A 401 -9.60 -11.35 14.39
C ASP A 401 -9.25 -10.61 15.70
N GLU A 402 -8.01 -10.16 15.91
CA GLU A 402 -7.60 -9.51 17.18
C GLU A 402 -8.55 -8.37 17.55
N ASN A 403 -8.94 -7.56 16.56
CA ASN A 403 -10.06 -6.62 16.64
C ASN A 403 -10.74 -6.46 15.28
N VAL A 404 -12.01 -6.00 15.28
CA VAL A 404 -12.81 -5.88 14.04
C VAL A 404 -12.27 -4.86 13.02
N ALA A 405 -11.53 -3.84 13.46
CA ALA A 405 -10.94 -2.85 12.55
C ALA A 405 -9.78 -3.45 11.76
N LEU A 406 -8.92 -4.24 12.41
CA LEU A 406 -7.92 -5.05 11.73
C LEU A 406 -8.56 -6.03 10.73
N THR A 407 -9.65 -6.70 11.12
CA THR A 407 -10.42 -7.60 10.22
C THR A 407 -10.94 -6.86 8.98
N ALA A 408 -11.35 -5.59 9.11
CA ALA A 408 -11.77 -4.75 7.99
C ALA A 408 -10.64 -4.52 6.98
N VAL A 409 -9.44 -4.15 7.46
CA VAL A 409 -8.27 -3.94 6.59
C VAL A 409 -7.85 -5.22 5.88
N HIS A 410 -7.83 -6.37 6.58
CA HIS A 410 -7.60 -7.67 5.94
C HIS A 410 -8.63 -7.95 4.84
N THR A 411 -9.90 -7.62 5.08
CA THR A 411 -10.97 -7.86 4.13
C THR A 411 -10.81 -7.02 2.86
N VAL A 412 -10.35 -5.76 2.95
CA VAL A 412 -10.07 -4.91 1.79
C VAL A 412 -9.00 -5.54 0.89
N TRP A 413 -7.83 -5.88 1.43
CA TRP A 413 -6.75 -6.48 0.63
C TRP A 413 -7.06 -7.88 0.10
N TYR A 414 -7.89 -8.64 0.83
CA TYR A 414 -8.39 -9.93 0.38
C TYR A 414 -9.30 -9.80 -0.85
N ARG A 415 -10.22 -8.83 -0.80
CA ARG A 415 -11.11 -8.51 -1.92
C ARG A 415 -10.33 -7.96 -3.10
N GLU A 416 -9.30 -7.17 -2.85
CA GLU A 416 -8.45 -6.60 -3.88
C GLU A 416 -7.80 -7.67 -4.76
N HIS A 417 -7.21 -8.69 -4.14
CA HIS A 417 -6.67 -9.82 -4.91
C HIS A 417 -7.73 -10.49 -5.80
N ASN A 418 -8.93 -10.72 -5.25
CA ASN A 418 -10.01 -11.34 -6.01
C ASN A 418 -10.47 -10.44 -7.16
N PHE A 419 -10.52 -9.13 -6.94
CA PHE A 419 -10.84 -8.15 -7.97
C PHE A 419 -9.83 -8.23 -9.12
N GLU A 420 -8.53 -8.12 -8.82
CA GLU A 420 -7.46 -8.23 -9.83
C GLU A 420 -7.47 -9.57 -10.57
N ALA A 421 -7.70 -10.66 -9.85
CA ALA A 421 -7.74 -11.99 -10.44
C ALA A 421 -8.92 -12.16 -11.42
N GLU A 422 -10.06 -11.53 -11.15
CA GLU A 422 -11.20 -11.53 -12.08
C GLU A 422 -10.96 -10.64 -13.30
N GLN A 423 -10.30 -9.48 -13.14
CA GLN A 423 -9.92 -8.62 -14.28
C GLN A 423 -8.97 -9.35 -15.24
N ILE A 424 -7.88 -9.92 -14.71
CA ILE A 424 -6.91 -10.68 -15.51
C ILE A 424 -7.58 -11.89 -16.18
N ARG A 425 -8.48 -12.58 -15.47
CA ARG A 425 -9.23 -13.71 -16.04
C ARG A 425 -10.17 -13.29 -17.18
N ALA A 426 -10.78 -12.11 -17.09
CA ALA A 426 -11.67 -11.60 -18.12
C ALA A 426 -10.90 -11.28 -19.42
N LEU A 427 -9.72 -10.67 -19.28
CA LEU A 427 -8.81 -10.37 -20.40
C LEU A 427 -8.18 -11.65 -20.98
N HIS A 428 -7.82 -12.62 -20.14
CA HIS A 428 -7.16 -13.86 -20.53
C HIS A 428 -7.85 -15.12 -19.98
N PRO A 429 -8.99 -15.52 -20.57
CA PRO A 429 -9.68 -16.75 -20.16
C PRO A 429 -8.87 -18.03 -20.43
N ASP A 430 -7.85 -17.97 -21.29
CA ASP A 430 -6.96 -19.06 -21.66
C ASP A 430 -5.85 -19.35 -20.63
N TRP A 431 -5.55 -18.41 -19.75
CA TRP A 431 -4.55 -18.62 -18.69
C TRP A 431 -5.01 -19.64 -17.66
N SER A 432 -4.05 -20.40 -17.11
CA SER A 432 -4.32 -21.32 -16.01
C SER A 432 -4.69 -20.57 -14.73
N ALA A 433 -5.41 -21.23 -13.82
CA ALA A 433 -5.76 -20.65 -12.51
C ALA A 433 -4.53 -20.23 -11.69
N GLU A 434 -3.39 -20.91 -11.85
CA GLU A 434 -2.15 -20.55 -11.17
C GLU A 434 -1.53 -19.28 -11.76
N GLN A 435 -1.51 -19.14 -13.08
CA GLN A 435 -0.98 -17.95 -13.75
C GLN A 435 -1.77 -16.70 -13.36
N VAL A 436 -3.11 -16.78 -13.38
CA VAL A 436 -3.96 -15.66 -12.94
C VAL A 436 -3.74 -15.34 -11.46
N PHE A 437 -3.68 -16.35 -10.58
CA PHE A 437 -3.45 -16.13 -9.15
C PHE A 437 -2.11 -15.43 -8.88
N GLN A 438 -1.01 -15.88 -9.53
CA GLN A 438 0.30 -15.26 -9.32
C GLN A 438 0.37 -13.87 -9.94
N ALA A 439 -0.21 -13.65 -11.13
CA ALA A 439 -0.25 -12.32 -11.73
C ALA A 439 -1.03 -11.32 -10.87
N ALA A 440 -2.23 -11.69 -10.38
CA ALA A 440 -3.01 -10.87 -9.44
C ALA A 440 -2.23 -10.61 -8.15
N LYS A 441 -1.54 -11.62 -7.59
CA LYS A 441 -0.68 -11.43 -6.43
C LYS A 441 0.45 -10.43 -6.67
N ILE A 442 1.07 -10.42 -7.86
CA ILE A 442 2.13 -9.47 -8.23
C ILE A 442 1.57 -8.05 -8.21
N VAL A 443 0.44 -7.83 -8.88
CA VAL A 443 -0.25 -6.54 -8.95
C VAL A 443 -0.66 -6.06 -7.54
N THR A 444 -1.43 -6.84 -6.80
CA THR A 444 -1.90 -6.44 -5.45
C THR A 444 -0.73 -6.21 -4.48
N SER A 445 0.38 -6.95 -4.62
CA SER A 445 1.58 -6.70 -3.81
C SER A 445 2.26 -5.39 -4.19
N ALA A 446 2.26 -5.01 -5.46
CA ALA A 446 2.81 -3.74 -5.93
C ALA A 446 1.98 -2.54 -5.44
N GLU A 447 0.65 -2.62 -5.50
CA GLU A 447 -0.26 -1.62 -4.92
C GLU A 447 -0.05 -1.47 -3.39
N TYR A 448 0.10 -2.61 -2.70
CA TYR A 448 0.39 -2.61 -1.27
C TYR A 448 1.74 -1.98 -0.94
N GLN A 449 2.79 -2.33 -1.68
CA GLN A 449 4.10 -1.72 -1.51
C GLN A 449 4.04 -0.22 -1.76
N ARG A 450 3.40 0.22 -2.84
CA ARG A 450 3.18 1.65 -3.11
C ARG A 450 2.50 2.31 -1.91
N THR A 451 1.36 1.79 -1.45
CA THR A 451 0.62 2.30 -0.28
C THR A 451 1.49 2.42 0.97
N VAL A 452 2.32 1.40 1.25
CA VAL A 452 3.21 1.40 2.42
C VAL A 452 4.28 2.50 2.31
N PHE A 453 4.96 2.58 1.17
CA PHE A 453 6.16 3.40 1.00
C PHE A 453 5.86 4.85 0.62
N THR A 454 4.66 5.15 0.13
CA THR A 454 4.19 6.52 -0.13
C THR A 454 3.27 7.02 0.98
N GLU A 455 2.10 6.43 1.16
CA GLU A 455 1.06 7.00 2.04
C GLU A 455 1.28 6.69 3.52
N PHE A 456 1.56 5.43 3.86
CA PHE A 456 1.72 5.02 5.25
C PHE A 456 3.02 5.56 5.86
N ALA A 457 4.13 5.48 5.13
CA ALA A 457 5.42 6.03 5.56
C ALA A 457 5.37 7.56 5.74
N ASP A 458 4.61 8.27 4.90
CA ASP A 458 4.30 9.70 5.06
C ASP A 458 3.48 9.95 6.32
N GLY A 459 2.40 9.18 6.50
CA GLY A 459 1.55 9.24 7.68
C GLY A 459 2.32 9.06 8.98
N MET A 460 3.29 8.14 9.03
CA MET A 460 4.05 7.85 10.27
C MET A 460 5.29 8.74 10.47
N SER A 461 6.13 8.85 9.44
CA SER A 461 7.49 9.40 9.55
C SER A 461 7.75 10.65 8.70
N GLY A 462 6.73 11.13 7.97
CA GLY A 462 6.91 12.19 6.98
C GLY A 462 7.66 11.73 5.72
N GLY A 463 7.61 10.42 5.44
CA GLY A 463 8.14 9.81 4.23
C GLY A 463 9.55 9.27 4.37
N ILE A 464 9.96 8.47 3.40
CA ILE A 464 11.36 8.07 3.25
C ILE A 464 12.04 9.10 2.33
N PRO A 465 13.12 9.76 2.79
CA PRO A 465 13.76 10.80 2.00
C PRO A 465 14.33 10.31 0.67
N GLY A 466 14.04 11.03 -0.42
CA GLY A 466 14.62 10.81 -1.74
C GLY A 466 13.57 10.53 -2.82
N PRO A 467 13.94 10.62 -4.10
CA PRO A 467 13.06 10.19 -5.19
C PRO A 467 12.78 8.69 -5.05
N SER A 468 11.58 8.24 -5.45
CA SER A 468 11.16 6.85 -5.30
C SER A 468 11.40 6.35 -3.87
N HIS A 469 10.99 7.15 -2.85
CA HIS A 469 11.14 6.84 -1.42
C HIS A 469 12.55 6.34 -1.03
N GLY A 470 13.59 6.89 -1.68
CA GLY A 470 14.99 6.55 -1.40
C GLY A 470 15.48 5.25 -2.05
N PHE A 471 14.65 4.56 -2.85
CA PHE A 471 15.01 3.30 -3.47
C PHE A 471 16.12 3.46 -4.52
N GLY A 472 17.31 2.98 -4.19
CA GLY A 472 18.48 3.00 -5.09
C GLY A 472 18.59 1.81 -6.06
N GLY A 473 17.61 0.89 -6.03
CA GLY A 473 17.66 -0.39 -6.75
C GLY A 473 17.96 -1.59 -5.84
N TYR A 474 17.61 -2.80 -6.30
CA TYR A 474 17.86 -4.03 -5.54
C TYR A 474 19.35 -4.25 -5.26
N ASN A 475 19.71 -4.37 -3.99
CA ASN A 475 21.06 -4.59 -3.51
C ASN A 475 21.16 -5.96 -2.80
N PRO A 476 21.78 -6.98 -3.42
CA PRO A 476 21.88 -8.32 -2.85
C PRO A 476 22.80 -8.42 -1.61
N ASN A 477 23.46 -7.31 -1.22
CA ASN A 477 24.19 -7.22 0.04
C ASN A 477 23.35 -6.72 1.20
N VAL A 478 22.15 -6.21 0.97
CA VAL A 478 21.24 -5.77 2.03
C VAL A 478 20.44 -6.95 2.56
N ASN A 479 20.33 -7.05 3.88
CA ASN A 479 19.50 -8.07 4.53
C ASN A 479 18.16 -7.44 4.97
N PRO A 480 17.02 -7.83 4.35
CA PRO A 480 15.71 -7.24 4.64
C PRO A 480 15.10 -7.72 5.97
N GLY A 481 15.72 -8.68 6.68
CA GLY A 481 15.15 -9.22 7.92
C GLY A 481 14.83 -8.16 8.99
N ILE A 482 13.75 -8.35 9.76
CA ILE A 482 13.35 -7.39 10.81
C ILE A 482 14.36 -7.35 11.95
N SER A 483 14.67 -6.15 12.45
CA SER A 483 15.51 -5.97 13.64
C SER A 483 14.73 -6.09 14.95
N GLU A 484 15.39 -6.53 16.02
CA GLU A 484 14.77 -6.60 17.36
C GLU A 484 14.43 -5.24 17.93
N GLU A 485 15.18 -4.20 17.59
CA GLU A 485 14.85 -2.83 17.98
C GLU A 485 13.58 -2.32 17.31
N PHE A 486 13.31 -2.76 16.07
CA PHE A 486 12.06 -2.48 15.35
C PHE A 486 10.88 -3.22 15.99
N ALA A 487 10.87 -4.56 15.98
CA ALA A 487 9.76 -5.37 16.47
C ALA A 487 9.57 -5.33 18.01
N GLY A 488 10.67 -5.24 18.75
CA GLY A 488 10.69 -5.29 20.21
C GLY A 488 10.40 -3.95 20.90
N ALA A 489 10.50 -2.83 20.17
CA ALA A 489 10.27 -1.50 20.74
C ALA A 489 9.61 -0.52 19.76
N MET A 490 10.25 -0.17 18.64
CA MET A 490 9.79 0.94 17.81
C MET A 490 8.40 0.71 17.21
N TYR A 491 8.12 -0.45 16.62
CA TYR A 491 6.88 -0.67 15.89
C TYR A 491 5.65 -0.81 16.79
N ARG A 492 5.88 -1.04 18.09
CA ARG A 492 4.84 -1.04 19.14
C ARG A 492 4.29 0.35 19.42
N VAL A 493 4.80 1.37 18.74
CA VAL A 493 4.24 2.73 18.72
C VAL A 493 2.75 2.73 18.38
N GLY A 494 2.26 1.79 17.56
CA GLY A 494 0.85 1.65 17.23
C GLY A 494 -0.06 1.51 18.45
N HIS A 495 0.43 0.93 19.56
CA HIS A 495 -0.36 0.83 20.80
C HIS A 495 -0.70 2.18 21.43
N SER A 496 0.09 3.24 21.16
CA SER A 496 -0.20 4.61 21.60
C SER A 496 -1.25 5.30 20.75
N MET A 497 -1.57 4.76 19.56
CA MET A 497 -2.52 5.35 18.63
C MET A 497 -3.97 4.88 18.88
N ILE A 498 -4.15 3.83 19.70
CA ILE A 498 -5.44 3.17 19.92
C ILE A 498 -6.39 4.06 20.74
N ASN A 499 -7.65 4.16 20.30
CA ASN A 499 -8.73 4.85 21.01
C ASN A 499 -9.45 3.93 22.02
N GLU A 500 -10.16 4.52 23.00
CA GLU A 500 -11.02 3.78 23.95
C GLU A 500 -12.24 3.11 23.28
N THR A 501 -12.61 3.60 22.09
CA THR A 501 -13.78 3.16 21.32
C THR A 501 -13.39 2.88 19.86
N ILE A 502 -14.17 2.02 19.22
CA ILE A 502 -14.13 1.78 17.78
C ILE A 502 -15.33 2.51 17.13
N PRO A 503 -15.08 3.48 16.24
CA PRO A 503 -16.13 4.13 15.47
C PRO A 503 -16.61 3.25 14.32
N TYR A 504 -17.88 3.39 13.95
CA TYR A 504 -18.48 2.77 12.76
C TYR A 504 -19.69 3.58 12.29
N VAL A 505 -20.03 3.47 11.01
CA VAL A 505 -21.25 4.08 10.45
C VAL A 505 -22.35 3.03 10.39
N ASP A 506 -23.50 3.33 10.99
CA ASP A 506 -24.66 2.44 10.98
C ASP A 506 -25.42 2.44 9.64
N SER A 507 -26.41 1.55 9.50
CA SER A 507 -27.21 1.45 8.27
C SER A 507 -28.04 2.70 7.95
N ASP A 508 -28.21 3.61 8.92
CA ASP A 508 -28.88 4.89 8.72
C ASP A 508 -27.89 6.01 8.34
N GLY A 509 -26.60 5.68 8.15
CA GLY A 509 -25.52 6.61 7.86
C GLY A 509 -25.02 7.39 9.07
N ALA A 510 -25.41 7.01 10.29
CA ALA A 510 -25.01 7.73 11.50
C ALA A 510 -23.73 7.16 12.12
N MET A 511 -22.81 8.05 12.53
CA MET A 511 -21.62 7.66 13.28
C MET A 511 -22.01 7.11 14.66
N ARG A 512 -21.46 5.95 15.02
CA ARG A 512 -21.66 5.23 16.28
C ARG A 512 -20.33 4.72 16.82
N GLU A 513 -20.28 4.46 18.12
CA GLU A 513 -19.08 3.93 18.76
C GLU A 513 -19.43 2.74 19.65
N VAL A 514 -18.56 1.73 19.65
CA VAL A 514 -18.53 0.69 20.68
C VAL A 514 -17.27 0.81 21.53
N PRO A 515 -17.31 0.44 22.82
CA PRO A 515 -16.08 0.29 23.60
C PRO A 515 -15.13 -0.72 22.93
N LEU A 516 -13.83 -0.42 22.91
CA LEU A 516 -12.83 -1.27 22.25
C LEU A 516 -12.86 -2.73 22.78
N PHE A 517 -13.15 -2.94 24.06
CA PHE A 517 -13.23 -4.28 24.63
C PHE A 517 -14.32 -5.15 23.98
N SER A 518 -15.36 -4.56 23.39
CA SER A 518 -16.43 -5.27 22.66
C SER A 518 -16.03 -5.64 21.24
N ALA A 519 -14.99 -5.01 20.70
CA ALA A 519 -14.48 -5.21 19.35
C ALA A 519 -13.35 -6.26 19.29
N PHE A 520 -12.77 -6.66 20.43
CA PHE A 520 -11.73 -7.68 20.47
C PHE A 520 -12.29 -9.08 20.22
N LEU A 521 -11.64 -9.84 19.33
CA LEU A 521 -11.97 -11.25 19.08
C LEU A 521 -13.46 -11.48 18.78
N ASN A 522 -14.11 -10.54 18.08
CA ASN A 522 -15.56 -10.54 17.88
C ASN A 522 -15.95 -10.63 16.38
N PRO A 523 -15.75 -11.79 15.74
CA PRO A 523 -16.15 -12.00 14.34
C PRO A 523 -17.68 -11.85 14.16
N ALA A 524 -18.47 -12.10 15.21
CA ALA A 524 -19.92 -11.90 15.16
C ALA A 524 -20.29 -10.42 15.00
N MET A 525 -19.57 -9.51 15.66
CA MET A 525 -19.73 -8.07 15.44
C MET A 525 -19.35 -7.71 14.01
N PHE A 526 -18.18 -8.15 13.53
CA PHE A 526 -17.73 -7.87 12.15
C PHE A 526 -18.75 -8.33 11.10
N ASP A 527 -19.35 -9.50 11.26
CA ASP A 527 -20.36 -10.01 10.32
C ASP A 527 -21.77 -9.42 10.53
N GLY A 528 -21.95 -8.44 11.42
CA GLY A 528 -23.27 -7.86 11.73
C GLY A 528 -24.23 -8.84 12.42
N ARG A 529 -23.69 -9.82 13.14
CA ARG A 529 -24.45 -10.90 13.82
C ARG A 529 -24.50 -10.73 15.33
N ASP A 530 -23.73 -9.82 15.92
CA ASP A 530 -23.72 -9.59 17.36
C ASP A 530 -24.91 -8.71 17.80
N PRO A 531 -25.88 -9.24 18.57
CA PRO A 531 -27.00 -8.45 19.06
C PRO A 531 -26.63 -7.42 20.13
N LEU A 532 -25.42 -7.48 20.70
CA LEU A 532 -24.95 -6.51 21.71
C LEU A 532 -24.43 -5.22 21.08
N THR A 533 -24.13 -5.24 19.79
CA THR A 533 -23.63 -4.09 19.00
C THR A 533 -24.67 -3.61 17.98
N ASP A 534 -25.95 -3.98 18.19
CA ASP A 534 -27.06 -3.73 17.27
C ASP A 534 -26.88 -4.34 15.86
N GLY A 535 -25.99 -5.34 15.70
CA GLY A 535 -25.87 -6.13 14.48
C GLY A 535 -25.29 -5.38 13.27
N VAL A 536 -24.50 -4.33 13.51
CA VAL A 536 -23.80 -3.60 12.44
C VAL A 536 -22.32 -3.98 12.45
N GLY A 537 -21.80 -4.36 11.28
CA GLY A 537 -20.40 -4.65 11.02
C GLY A 537 -20.16 -4.89 9.53
N GLY A 538 -18.90 -4.95 9.15
CA GLY A 538 -18.43 -5.11 7.77
C GLY A 538 -17.28 -4.16 7.50
N ALA A 539 -16.53 -4.40 6.43
CA ALA A 539 -15.39 -3.57 6.10
C ALA A 539 -15.83 -2.12 5.81
N ALA A 540 -16.97 -1.92 5.13
CA ALA A 540 -17.46 -0.59 4.77
C ALA A 540 -17.85 0.23 6.00
N SER A 541 -18.67 -0.37 6.88
CA SER A 541 -19.18 0.28 8.09
C SER A 541 -18.06 0.72 9.04
N ILE A 542 -17.06 -0.15 9.24
CA ILE A 542 -15.95 0.12 10.16
C ILE A 542 -15.02 1.16 9.57
N ILE A 543 -14.57 0.98 8.32
CA ILE A 543 -13.63 1.92 7.68
C ILE A 543 -14.25 3.31 7.54
N ALA A 544 -15.55 3.42 7.23
CA ALA A 544 -16.26 4.70 7.18
C ALA A 544 -16.20 5.47 8.51
N GLY A 545 -16.21 4.77 9.64
CA GLY A 545 -16.01 5.37 10.96
C GLY A 545 -14.55 5.71 11.24
N GLU A 546 -13.62 4.83 10.89
CA GLU A 546 -12.20 5.01 11.14
C GLU A 546 -11.61 6.23 10.43
N VAL A 547 -12.04 6.50 9.20
CA VAL A 547 -11.53 7.66 8.42
C VAL A 547 -11.98 9.01 8.98
N GLN A 548 -13.04 9.04 9.78
CA GLN A 548 -13.61 10.27 10.37
C GLN A 548 -13.03 10.62 11.76
N VAL A 549 -12.38 9.67 12.41
CA VAL A 549 -11.92 9.82 13.80
C VAL A 549 -10.41 9.80 13.87
N ALA A 550 -9.82 10.82 14.49
CA ALA A 550 -8.39 10.87 14.73
C ALA A 550 -7.95 9.74 15.68
N HIS A 551 -6.79 9.15 15.41
CA HIS A 551 -6.14 8.24 16.35
C HIS A 551 -5.56 9.02 17.55
N GLN A 552 -5.26 8.34 18.67
CA GLN A 552 -4.55 8.97 19.79
C GLN A 552 -3.15 9.44 19.37
N ARG A 553 -2.67 10.53 19.95
CA ARG A 553 -1.31 11.02 19.67
C ARG A 553 -0.27 9.92 19.96
N ILE A 554 0.74 9.81 19.09
CA ILE A 554 1.90 8.95 19.36
C ILE A 554 2.71 9.53 20.53
N ASP A 555 2.54 8.95 21.71
CA ASP A 555 3.24 9.31 22.94
C ASP A 555 3.22 8.18 23.99
N GLU A 556 3.70 8.47 25.19
CA GLU A 556 3.78 7.51 26.28
C GLU A 556 2.41 7.13 26.90
N GLN A 557 1.35 7.89 26.66
CA GLN A 557 0.05 7.75 27.32
C GLN A 557 -0.83 6.74 26.58
N ILE A 558 -1.31 5.74 27.31
CA ILE A 558 -2.08 4.63 26.76
C ILE A 558 -3.47 4.58 27.37
N VAL A 559 -4.47 4.33 26.51
CA VAL A 559 -5.88 4.15 26.91
C VAL A 559 -6.06 3.04 27.95
N GLU A 560 -6.98 3.24 28.90
CA GLU A 560 -7.21 2.32 30.03
C GLU A 560 -7.58 0.92 29.55
N VAL A 561 -8.36 0.82 28.47
CA VAL A 561 -8.82 -0.46 27.94
C VAL A 561 -7.67 -1.42 27.61
N ILE A 562 -6.54 -0.96 27.07
CA ILE A 562 -5.38 -1.83 26.78
C ILE A 562 -4.30 -1.80 27.87
N ARG A 563 -4.33 -0.81 28.76
CA ARG A 563 -3.41 -0.71 29.92
C ARG A 563 -3.87 -1.53 31.13
N SER A 564 -5.18 -1.80 31.25
CA SER A 564 -5.73 -2.48 32.44
C SER A 564 -6.80 -3.52 32.13
N LYS A 565 -7.33 -3.58 30.90
CA LYS A 565 -8.47 -4.45 30.52
C LYS A 565 -8.30 -5.13 29.15
N LEU A 566 -7.06 -5.35 28.69
CA LEU A 566 -6.85 -5.87 27.33
C LEU A 566 -7.53 -7.23 27.18
N LEU A 567 -8.32 -7.39 26.11
CA LEU A 567 -9.16 -8.58 25.87
C LEU A 567 -10.14 -8.90 27.02
N GLY A 568 -10.56 -7.89 27.80
CA GLY A 568 -11.43 -8.05 28.96
C GLY A 568 -10.74 -8.65 30.20
N LEU A 569 -9.41 -8.79 30.17
CA LEU A 569 -8.61 -9.36 31.25
C LEU A 569 -7.79 -8.29 31.99
N PRO A 570 -7.37 -8.58 33.24
CA PRO A 570 -6.33 -7.82 33.92
C PRO A 570 -4.98 -7.98 33.19
N LEU A 571 -4.83 -7.34 32.03
CA LEU A 571 -3.62 -7.34 31.23
C LEU A 571 -3.27 -5.92 30.82
N ASP A 572 -1.98 -5.60 30.95
CA ASP A 572 -1.40 -4.30 30.67
C ASP A 572 -0.44 -4.40 29.48
N LEU A 573 -0.89 -3.91 28.32
CA LEU A 573 -0.11 -3.93 27.09
C LEU A 573 1.15 -3.07 27.18
N TYR A 574 1.11 -1.95 27.91
CA TYR A 574 2.26 -1.06 28.06
C TYR A 574 3.36 -1.72 28.91
N ALA A 575 2.98 -2.31 30.05
CA ALA A 575 3.91 -3.09 30.86
C ALA A 575 4.43 -4.33 30.12
N ALA A 576 3.57 -5.00 29.32
CA ALA A 576 3.98 -6.13 28.50
C ALA A 576 5.02 -5.73 27.44
N ASN A 577 4.92 -4.54 26.84
CA ASN A 577 5.90 -4.03 25.88
C ASN A 577 7.27 -3.78 26.53
N ILE A 578 7.29 -3.21 27.73
CA ILE A 578 8.54 -3.01 28.50
C ILE A 578 9.17 -4.37 28.82
N GLU A 579 8.39 -5.31 29.35
CA GLU A 579 8.88 -6.63 29.70
C GLU A 579 9.38 -7.39 28.46
N ARG A 580 8.67 -7.29 27.33
CA ARG A 580 9.07 -7.90 26.07
C ARG A 580 10.38 -7.33 25.54
N GLY A 581 10.57 -6.02 25.57
CA GLY A 581 11.82 -5.39 25.14
C GLY A 581 13.01 -5.86 25.99
N ARG A 582 12.81 -5.94 27.32
CA ARG A 582 13.80 -6.51 28.25
C ARG A 582 14.06 -7.98 27.91
N GLU A 583 13.02 -8.81 27.80
CA GLU A 583 13.13 -10.24 27.44
C GLU A 583 13.85 -10.44 26.10
N ALA A 584 13.60 -9.58 25.12
CA ALA A 584 14.28 -9.59 23.83
C ALA A 584 15.74 -9.12 23.92
N GLY A 585 16.18 -8.54 25.04
CA GLY A 585 17.51 -7.96 25.20
C GLY A 585 17.70 -6.72 24.33
N VAL A 586 16.62 -5.99 24.06
CA VAL A 586 16.68 -4.66 23.42
C VAL A 586 17.41 -3.72 24.40
N PRO A 587 18.39 -2.93 23.93
CA PRO A 587 19.11 -1.98 24.78
C PRO A 587 18.17 -0.91 25.37
N THR A 588 18.62 -0.22 26.43
CA THR A 588 17.98 1.03 26.87
C THR A 588 18.11 2.12 25.81
N LEU A 589 17.24 3.14 25.85
CA LEU A 589 17.23 4.26 24.89
C LEU A 589 18.64 4.83 24.70
N ASP A 590 19.30 5.16 25.80
CA ASP A 590 20.60 5.81 25.74
C ASP A 590 21.72 4.87 25.30
N THR A 591 21.64 3.60 25.70
CA THR A 591 22.59 2.57 25.24
C THR A 591 22.52 2.39 23.73
N PHE A 592 21.31 2.36 23.17
CA PHE A 592 21.10 2.29 21.72
C PHE A 592 21.66 3.53 21.02
N ARG A 593 21.24 4.72 21.45
CA ARG A 593 21.69 6.01 20.90
C ARG A 593 23.20 6.12 20.90
N ARG A 594 23.84 5.83 22.04
CA ARG A 594 25.30 5.79 22.18
C ARG A 594 25.92 4.82 21.19
N TYR A 595 25.44 3.57 21.14
CA TYR A 595 26.00 2.55 20.25
C TYR A 595 25.97 2.99 18.78
N VAL A 596 24.80 3.38 18.27
CA VAL A 596 24.63 3.80 16.89
C VAL A 596 25.45 5.08 16.61
N SER A 597 25.42 6.07 17.51
CA SER A 597 26.18 7.34 17.39
C SER A 597 27.70 7.18 17.39
N GLU A 598 28.24 6.14 18.03
CA GLU A 598 29.69 5.92 18.14
C GLU A 598 30.21 4.86 17.18
N ASN A 599 29.39 3.88 16.79
CA ASN A 599 29.84 2.67 16.11
C ASN A 599 29.07 2.34 14.82
N THR A 600 28.06 3.11 14.40
CA THR A 600 27.02 2.72 13.42
C THR A 600 26.24 1.48 13.87
N SER A 601 25.22 1.07 13.10
CA SER A 601 24.49 -0.16 13.42
C SER A 601 25.34 -1.42 13.15
N LEU A 602 25.00 -2.54 13.77
CA LEU A 602 25.67 -3.83 13.54
C LEU A 602 25.53 -4.32 12.09
N ILE A 603 24.39 -4.05 11.46
CA ILE A 603 24.15 -4.38 10.04
C ILE A 603 25.05 -3.53 9.12
N ASP A 604 25.29 -2.25 9.44
CA ASP A 604 26.27 -1.42 8.72
C ASP A 604 27.67 -2.02 8.85
N GLN A 605 28.07 -2.37 10.07
CA GLN A 605 29.39 -2.96 10.35
C GLN A 605 29.57 -4.32 9.65
N ALA A 606 28.48 -5.07 9.46
CA ALA A 606 28.47 -6.33 8.72
C ALA A 606 28.43 -6.15 7.19
N GLY A 607 28.28 -4.91 6.70
CA GLY A 607 28.08 -4.60 5.27
C GLY A 607 26.75 -5.13 4.74
N GLN A 608 25.71 -5.14 5.59
CA GLN A 608 24.36 -5.63 5.31
C GLN A 608 23.28 -4.54 5.29
N ALA A 609 23.66 -3.29 5.49
CA ALA A 609 22.79 -2.14 5.37
C ALA A 609 22.74 -1.62 3.94
N SER A 610 21.69 -0.87 3.66
CA SER A 610 21.44 -0.14 2.42
C SER A 610 22.37 1.07 2.25
N ASN A 611 22.27 1.74 1.09
CA ASN A 611 23.04 2.98 0.85
C ASN A 611 22.41 4.22 1.50
N TYR A 612 21.21 4.10 2.08
CA TYR A 612 20.60 5.17 2.86
C TYR A 612 21.54 5.68 3.95
N THR A 613 21.44 6.97 4.26
CA THR A 613 22.33 7.74 5.15
C THR A 613 22.20 7.36 6.64
N ALA A 614 22.27 6.08 6.96
CA ALA A 614 22.75 5.52 8.23
C ALA A 614 24.30 5.60 8.35
N THR A 615 25.02 5.97 7.29
CA THR A 615 26.47 5.78 7.17
C THR A 615 27.39 6.81 7.84
N GLN A 616 26.90 7.81 8.60
CA GLN A 616 27.77 8.72 9.40
C GLN A 616 27.09 9.17 10.70
N PRO A 617 27.27 8.44 11.81
CA PRO A 617 26.64 8.75 13.08
C PRO A 617 27.02 10.12 13.66
N GLU A 618 28.21 10.62 13.34
CA GLU A 618 28.65 12.00 13.60
C GLU A 618 27.85 13.09 12.83
N LYS A 619 26.98 12.68 11.90
CA LYS A 619 26.10 13.51 11.07
C LYS A 619 24.61 13.24 11.28
N VAL A 620 24.21 12.50 12.30
CA VAL A 620 22.80 12.42 12.74
C VAL A 620 22.63 13.18 14.07
N PRO A 621 22.59 14.54 14.05
CA PRO A 621 22.49 15.38 15.25
C PRO A 621 21.39 14.99 16.24
N GLY A 622 20.34 14.30 15.78
CA GLY A 622 19.20 13.89 16.58
C GLY A 622 19.37 12.59 17.37
N LEU A 623 20.44 11.80 17.19
CA LEU A 623 20.64 10.49 17.84
C LEU A 623 21.73 10.47 18.93
N MET A 624 22.29 11.62 19.30
CA MET A 624 23.29 11.69 20.37
C MET A 624 22.71 11.19 21.71
N PRO A 625 23.48 10.46 22.53
CA PRO A 625 23.02 10.03 23.84
C PRO A 625 22.75 11.24 24.77
N TYR A 626 21.81 11.06 25.67
CA TYR A 626 21.50 11.94 26.80
C TYR A 626 22.37 11.54 28.00
N GLU A 627 23.27 12.42 28.44
CA GLU A 627 24.13 12.18 29.60
C GLU A 627 23.51 12.69 30.91
N THR A 628 22.47 13.52 30.82
CA THR A 628 21.77 14.08 31.98
C THR A 628 20.26 14.11 31.78
N TRP A 629 19.51 14.14 32.88
CA TRP A 629 18.07 14.35 32.84
C TRP A 629 17.67 15.68 32.21
N ALA A 630 18.54 16.71 32.27
CA ALA A 630 18.27 18.00 31.65
C ALA A 630 18.28 17.90 30.11
N GLU A 631 19.20 17.11 29.55
CA GLU A 631 19.29 16.87 28.10
C GLU A 631 18.11 16.05 27.60
N PHE A 632 17.76 14.96 28.31
CA PHE A 632 16.56 14.18 28.00
C PHE A 632 15.30 15.03 28.09
N GLY A 633 15.14 15.79 29.17
CA GLY A 633 14.00 16.67 29.39
C GLY A 633 13.76 17.71 28.30
N ALA A 634 14.84 18.27 27.71
CA ALA A 634 14.74 19.23 26.61
C ALA A 634 14.26 18.61 25.28
N ASN A 635 14.24 17.27 25.20
CA ASN A 635 13.82 16.51 24.03
C ASN A 635 12.52 15.72 24.26
N LEU A 636 11.91 15.86 25.43
CA LEU A 636 10.57 15.32 25.70
C LEU A 636 9.49 16.06 24.90
N ARG A 637 8.39 15.36 24.62
CA ARG A 637 7.21 15.90 23.93
C ARG A 637 6.50 16.97 24.76
N GLY A 638 5.76 17.85 24.08
CA GLY A 638 4.95 18.91 24.71
C GLY A 638 5.66 20.25 24.89
N THR A 639 4.92 21.18 25.49
CA THR A 639 5.37 22.50 25.95
C THR A 639 6.46 22.39 27.01
N PRO A 640 7.24 23.45 27.30
CA PRO A 640 8.24 23.42 28.36
C PRO A 640 7.68 23.01 29.74
N GLU A 641 6.44 23.37 30.02
CA GLU A 641 5.72 22.96 31.23
C GLU A 641 5.42 21.46 31.23
N GLU A 642 4.83 20.94 30.15
CA GLU A 642 4.54 19.49 29.99
C GLU A 642 5.83 18.66 30.02
N GLN A 643 6.91 19.14 29.40
CA GLN A 643 8.23 18.52 29.44
C GLN A 643 8.77 18.41 30.87
N ALA A 644 8.61 19.47 31.67
CA ALA A 644 9.05 19.46 33.06
C ALA A 644 8.22 18.49 33.91
N GLU A 645 6.91 18.42 33.67
CA GLU A 645 6.02 17.47 34.35
C GLU A 645 6.34 16.02 33.99
N LEU A 646 6.53 15.72 32.70
CA LEU A 646 6.90 14.39 32.23
C LEU A 646 8.28 13.98 32.75
N LEU A 647 9.27 14.88 32.72
CA LEU A 647 10.60 14.62 33.28
C LEU A 647 10.53 14.28 34.78
N ALA A 648 9.62 14.91 35.53
CA ALA A 648 9.43 14.59 36.94
C ALA A 648 8.90 13.16 37.15
N LEU A 649 8.03 12.67 36.26
CA LEU A 649 7.54 11.28 36.27
C LEU A 649 8.66 10.28 35.96
N PHE A 650 9.48 10.57 34.94
CA PHE A 650 10.66 9.75 34.62
C PHE A 650 11.64 9.64 35.80
N LYS A 651 11.97 10.77 36.45
CA LYS A 651 12.81 10.78 37.65
C LYS A 651 12.17 10.05 38.84
N ALA A 652 10.84 10.11 38.96
CA ALA A 652 10.12 9.37 39.99
C ALA A 652 10.25 7.85 39.76
N ALA A 653 10.08 7.40 38.52
CA ALA A 653 10.12 6.00 38.12
C ALA A 653 11.55 5.41 38.14
N TYR A 654 12.49 6.03 37.44
CA TYR A 654 13.84 5.48 37.21
C TYR A 654 14.89 5.98 38.22
N GLY A 655 14.67 7.14 38.86
CA GLY A 655 15.58 7.73 39.86
C GLY A 655 16.06 9.13 39.48
N GLU A 656 16.42 9.94 40.49
CA GLU A 656 16.72 11.37 40.31
C GLU A 656 18.14 11.67 39.82
N ALA A 657 19.10 10.78 40.07
CA ALA A 657 20.49 10.99 39.66
C ALA A 657 20.61 10.87 38.14
N ASP A 658 21.43 11.74 37.53
CA ASP A 658 21.61 11.79 36.07
C ASP A 658 22.03 10.45 35.46
N ILE A 659 22.75 9.61 36.21
CA ILE A 659 23.14 8.28 35.74
C ILE A 659 21.92 7.46 35.28
N HIS A 660 20.75 7.62 35.92
CA HIS A 660 19.54 6.85 35.62
C HIS A 660 18.85 7.23 34.31
N VAL A 661 19.31 8.26 33.59
CA VAL A 661 18.89 8.47 32.19
C VAL A 661 19.23 7.25 31.33
N GLY A 662 20.34 6.55 31.64
CA GLY A 662 20.77 5.33 30.97
C GLY A 662 19.93 4.09 31.29
N ASP A 663 18.95 4.19 32.19
CA ASP A 663 18.05 3.11 32.57
C ASP A 663 16.71 3.13 31.82
N VAL A 664 16.40 4.19 31.08
CA VAL A 664 15.12 4.34 30.38
C VAL A 664 15.00 3.30 29.26
N ASP A 665 13.96 2.47 29.32
CA ASP A 665 13.66 1.45 28.31
C ASP A 665 13.46 2.09 26.93
N LEU A 666 13.95 1.45 25.85
CA LEU A 666 13.86 2.01 24.50
C LEU A 666 12.41 2.32 24.07
N PHE A 667 11.46 1.45 24.42
CA PHE A 667 10.03 1.65 24.15
C PHE A 667 9.49 2.94 24.80
N VAL A 668 9.69 3.08 26.11
CA VAL A 668 9.19 4.20 26.91
C VAL A 668 9.85 5.52 26.49
N GLY A 669 11.17 5.49 26.34
CA GLY A 669 11.96 6.65 25.98
C GLY A 669 11.68 7.14 24.56
N GLY A 670 11.57 6.23 23.59
CA GLY A 670 11.31 6.57 22.19
C GLY A 670 9.90 7.14 21.95
N LEU A 671 8.89 6.69 22.71
CA LEU A 671 7.55 7.30 22.71
C LEU A 671 7.56 8.73 23.26
N ALA A 672 8.35 8.97 24.32
CA ALA A 672 8.38 10.25 25.03
C ALA A 672 9.17 11.34 24.29
N GLU A 673 10.01 10.97 23.33
CA GLU A 673 10.75 11.92 22.49
C GLU A 673 9.80 12.77 21.63
N LYS A 674 10.05 14.08 21.56
CA LYS A 674 9.26 14.98 20.71
C LYS A 674 9.45 14.68 19.22
N PRO A 675 8.42 14.94 18.38
CA PRO A 675 8.49 14.85 16.93
C PRO A 675 9.76 15.41 16.32
N PHE A 676 10.29 14.70 15.33
CA PHE A 676 11.49 15.09 14.59
C PHE A 676 11.17 15.34 13.10
N GLY A 677 11.44 16.55 12.60
CA GLY A 677 11.16 16.90 11.21
C GLY A 677 9.65 16.84 10.90
N ALA A 678 9.28 16.08 9.87
CA ALA A 678 7.89 15.81 9.50
C ALA A 678 7.30 14.55 10.16
N SER A 679 8.11 13.78 10.91
CA SER A 679 7.68 12.57 11.59
C SER A 679 6.78 12.86 12.78
N GLN A 680 5.79 11.98 13.01
CA GLN A 680 5.00 11.98 14.24
C GLN A 680 5.79 11.44 15.45
N MET A 681 6.96 10.86 15.24
CA MET A 681 7.75 10.17 16.26
C MET A 681 9.01 10.96 16.65
N GLY A 682 9.58 10.59 17.80
CA GLY A 682 10.92 10.99 18.20
C GLY A 682 12.01 10.65 17.20
N SER A 683 13.19 11.27 17.35
CA SER A 683 14.31 11.04 16.45
C SER A 683 14.79 9.58 16.47
N THR A 684 14.74 8.89 17.62
CA THR A 684 15.18 7.49 17.73
C THR A 684 14.27 6.57 16.93
N PHE A 685 12.95 6.67 17.12
CA PHE A 685 11.98 5.83 16.43
C PHE A 685 11.83 6.16 14.96
N THR A 686 11.91 7.44 14.59
CA THR A 686 11.95 7.86 13.18
C THR A 686 13.12 7.20 12.45
N TRP A 687 14.29 7.18 13.08
CA TRP A 687 15.46 6.55 12.47
C TRP A 687 15.30 5.03 12.35
N ILE A 688 14.88 4.33 13.41
CA ILE A 688 14.67 2.86 13.37
C ILE A 688 13.62 2.48 12.32
N PHE A 689 12.53 3.26 12.21
CA PHE A 689 11.46 3.03 11.25
C PHE A 689 11.97 3.17 9.81
N GLN A 690 12.55 4.32 9.47
CA GLN A 690 13.04 4.60 8.12
C GLN A 690 14.18 3.65 7.72
N GLU A 691 15.08 3.32 8.66
CA GLU A 691 16.14 2.33 8.46
C GLU A 691 15.57 0.96 8.06
N GLN A 692 14.56 0.48 8.78
CA GLN A 692 13.96 -0.81 8.50
C GLN A 692 13.21 -0.81 7.16
N LEU A 693 12.40 0.21 6.90
CA LEU A 693 11.67 0.32 5.63
C LEU A 693 12.64 0.38 4.44
N ASP A 694 13.72 1.16 4.56
CA ASP A 694 14.70 1.26 3.50
C ASP A 694 15.42 -0.07 3.20
N ARG A 695 15.71 -0.89 4.22
CA ARG A 695 16.19 -2.26 4.00
C ARG A 695 15.14 -3.18 3.37
N LEU A 696 13.87 -2.98 3.68
CA LEU A 696 12.78 -3.75 3.10
C LEU A 696 12.60 -3.48 1.60
N GLN A 697 12.90 -2.26 1.12
CA GLN A 697 12.93 -1.97 -0.31
C GLN A 697 14.25 -2.40 -0.98
N GLU A 698 15.42 -1.98 -0.48
CA GLU A 698 16.70 -2.26 -1.15
C GLU A 698 17.07 -3.75 -1.11
N GLY A 699 16.72 -4.45 -0.03
CA GLY A 699 16.97 -5.88 0.15
C GLY A 699 15.98 -6.79 -0.57
N ASP A 700 14.98 -6.23 -1.26
CA ASP A 700 13.89 -6.98 -1.88
C ASP A 700 13.98 -7.01 -3.40
N ARG A 701 14.29 -8.19 -3.94
CA ARG A 701 14.33 -8.41 -5.39
C ARG A 701 12.97 -8.20 -6.07
N PHE A 702 11.88 -8.36 -5.33
CA PHE A 702 10.51 -8.18 -5.81
C PHE A 702 9.88 -6.91 -5.25
N TYR A 703 10.71 -5.90 -4.96
CA TYR A 703 10.21 -4.55 -4.78
C TYR A 703 9.59 -4.03 -6.08
N TYR A 704 8.45 -3.36 -6.02
CA TYR A 704 7.58 -3.11 -7.17
C TYR A 704 8.29 -2.33 -8.27
N PHE A 705 9.09 -1.31 -7.92
CA PHE A 705 9.93 -0.60 -8.88
C PHE A 705 10.91 -1.51 -9.63
N ASN A 706 11.47 -2.53 -8.98
CA ASN A 706 12.38 -3.47 -9.63
C ASN A 706 11.64 -4.62 -10.34
N GLN A 707 10.49 -5.04 -9.82
CA GLN A 707 9.68 -6.12 -10.39
C GLN A 707 8.95 -5.68 -11.67
N LEU A 708 8.49 -4.42 -11.72
CA LEU A 708 7.71 -3.85 -12.81
C LEU A 708 8.49 -2.84 -13.67
N LYS A 709 9.83 -2.76 -13.51
CA LYS A 709 10.68 -1.82 -14.27
C LYS A 709 10.55 -1.93 -15.80
N ASP A 710 10.15 -3.10 -16.29
CA ASP A 710 9.97 -3.39 -17.71
C ASP A 710 8.52 -3.13 -18.18
N ALA A 711 7.67 -2.57 -17.30
CA ALA A 711 6.31 -2.10 -17.56
C ALA A 711 6.11 -0.69 -16.93
N PRO A 712 6.75 0.36 -17.49
CA PRO A 712 6.79 1.69 -16.90
C PRO A 712 5.41 2.36 -16.80
N LEU A 713 4.50 2.10 -17.75
CA LEU A 713 3.14 2.61 -17.70
C LEU A 713 2.33 1.93 -16.57
N LEU A 714 2.45 0.61 -16.38
CA LEU A 714 1.79 -0.08 -15.26
C LEU A 714 2.29 0.45 -13.92
N LEU A 715 3.58 0.76 -13.85
CA LEU A 715 4.18 1.39 -12.67
C LEU A 715 3.64 2.82 -12.44
N ALA A 716 3.33 3.56 -13.51
CA ALA A 716 2.66 4.86 -13.46
C ALA A 716 1.21 4.72 -12.99
N ASP A 717 0.46 3.74 -13.52
CA ASP A 717 -0.91 3.44 -13.10
C ASP A 717 -0.99 3.15 -11.61
N ILE A 718 -0.12 2.26 -11.11
CA ILE A 718 0.03 1.96 -9.67
C ILE A 718 0.46 3.21 -8.89
N GLY A 719 1.32 4.04 -9.49
CA GLY A 719 1.77 5.31 -8.93
C GLY A 719 0.61 6.31 -8.75
N SER A 720 -0.35 6.31 -9.66
CA SER A 720 -1.51 7.21 -9.65
C SER A 720 -2.59 6.75 -8.68
N GLN A 721 -2.71 5.46 -8.37
CA GLN A 721 -3.73 4.96 -7.43
C GLN A 721 -3.43 5.32 -5.98
N HIS A 722 -4.49 5.59 -5.22
CA HIS A 722 -4.43 5.83 -3.77
C HIS A 722 -5.08 4.70 -2.98
N PHE A 723 -4.70 4.55 -1.71
CA PHE A 723 -5.35 3.57 -0.85
C PHE A 723 -6.86 3.83 -0.68
N SER A 724 -7.29 5.09 -0.81
CA SER A 724 -8.72 5.45 -0.86
C SER A 724 -9.44 4.75 -2.01
N ASP A 725 -8.82 4.66 -3.19
CA ASP A 725 -9.41 4.03 -4.38
C ASP A 725 -9.60 2.53 -4.15
N ILE A 726 -8.60 1.89 -3.54
CA ILE A 726 -8.65 0.48 -3.12
C ILE A 726 -9.75 0.25 -2.09
N VAL A 727 -9.88 1.14 -1.10
CA VAL A 727 -10.94 1.07 -0.10
C VAL A 727 -12.31 1.22 -0.75
N MET A 728 -12.52 2.26 -1.56
CA MET A 728 -13.81 2.54 -2.21
C MET A 728 -14.27 1.36 -3.07
N ARG A 729 -13.41 0.83 -3.96
CA ARG A 729 -13.78 -0.31 -4.83
C ARG A 729 -14.13 -1.59 -4.08
N ASN A 730 -13.46 -1.83 -2.95
CA ASN A 730 -13.64 -3.06 -2.14
C ASN A 730 -14.66 -2.94 -1.01
N THR A 731 -15.22 -1.75 -0.77
CA THR A 731 -16.22 -1.51 0.29
C THR A 731 -17.53 -0.93 -0.22
N GLY A 732 -17.49 -0.22 -1.35
CA GLY A 732 -18.60 0.59 -1.84
C GLY A 732 -18.76 1.92 -1.09
N LEU A 733 -17.71 2.37 -0.37
CA LEU A 733 -17.64 3.75 0.11
C LEU A 733 -17.37 4.68 -1.07
N GLU A 734 -17.82 5.93 -0.93
CA GLU A 734 -17.68 6.99 -1.93
C GLU A 734 -17.09 8.23 -1.25
N HIS A 735 -16.55 9.16 -2.05
CA HIS A 735 -16.06 10.49 -1.61
C HIS A 735 -15.00 10.47 -0.51
N LEU A 736 -14.05 9.53 -0.58
CA LEU A 736 -12.91 9.52 0.32
C LEU A 736 -11.83 10.50 -0.16
N HIS A 737 -11.16 11.15 0.79
CA HIS A 737 -9.98 11.95 0.45
C HIS A 737 -8.83 11.05 -0.03
N PHE A 738 -8.08 11.47 -1.06
CA PHE A 738 -6.98 10.68 -1.64
C PHE A 738 -5.93 10.27 -0.58
N ALA A 739 -5.68 11.14 0.39
CA ALA A 739 -4.88 10.82 1.57
C ALA A 739 -5.72 10.02 2.59
N ALA A 740 -5.89 8.73 2.34
CA ALA A 740 -6.79 7.84 3.10
C ALA A 740 -6.53 7.79 4.61
N PHE A 741 -5.32 8.16 5.05
CA PHE A 741 -4.90 8.17 6.46
C PHE A 741 -5.09 9.51 7.18
N LYS A 742 -5.60 10.54 6.51
CA LYS A 742 -5.94 11.82 7.15
C LYS A 742 -7.43 11.85 7.51
N VAL A 743 -7.77 12.48 8.64
CA VAL A 743 -9.16 12.83 8.92
C VAL A 743 -9.60 13.85 7.88
N ALA A 744 -10.75 13.62 7.26
CA ALA A 744 -11.30 14.52 6.24
C ALA A 744 -12.61 15.17 6.72
N GLU A 745 -12.78 16.44 6.38
CA GLU A 745 -14.07 17.14 6.42
C GLU A 745 -14.70 17.04 5.02
N THR A 746 -15.93 16.54 4.92
CA THR A 746 -16.66 16.47 3.64
C THR A 746 -17.71 17.58 3.57
N ILE A 747 -17.73 18.31 2.46
CA ILE A 747 -18.74 19.33 2.15
C ILE A 747 -19.43 18.93 0.85
N GLU A 748 -20.70 18.56 0.96
CA GLU A 748 -21.59 18.34 -0.18
C GLU A 748 -22.33 19.63 -0.54
N LEU A 749 -22.34 19.99 -1.82
CA LEU A 749 -23.11 21.12 -2.33
C LEU A 749 -24.61 20.84 -2.17
N GLY A 750 -25.37 21.88 -1.80
CA GLY A 750 -26.82 21.77 -1.77
C GLY A 750 -27.38 21.46 -3.17
N PRO A 751 -28.56 20.84 -3.29
CA PRO A 751 -29.10 20.34 -4.56
C PRO A 751 -29.44 21.43 -5.61
N GLU A 752 -29.32 22.71 -5.26
CA GLU A 752 -29.56 23.86 -6.15
C GLU A 752 -28.30 24.72 -6.31
N ASP A 753 -27.24 24.40 -5.55
CA ASP A 753 -25.97 25.13 -5.59
C ASP A 753 -25.17 24.68 -6.83
N ARG A 754 -24.43 25.62 -7.42
CA ARG A 754 -23.64 25.40 -8.65
C ARG A 754 -22.24 25.95 -8.57
N THR A 755 -21.90 26.62 -7.47
CA THR A 755 -20.61 27.29 -7.35
C THR A 755 -20.17 27.25 -5.91
N TYR A 756 -18.94 26.79 -5.70
CA TYR A 756 -18.29 26.77 -4.41
C TYR A 756 -16.86 27.29 -4.56
N GLU A 757 -16.54 28.37 -3.86
CA GLU A 757 -15.19 28.95 -3.86
C GLU A 757 -14.66 28.96 -2.42
N GLN A 758 -13.50 28.36 -2.19
CA GLN A 758 -12.86 28.30 -0.89
C GLN A 758 -11.44 28.89 -0.90
N ASP A 759 -11.32 30.01 -0.19
CA ASP A 759 -10.07 30.77 -0.02
C ASP A 759 -9.24 30.32 1.21
N GLY A 760 -9.52 29.16 1.83
CA GLY A 760 -8.87 28.79 3.10
C GLY A 760 -8.92 27.32 3.52
N LEU A 761 -8.07 26.98 4.49
CA LEU A 761 -7.92 25.65 5.08
C LEU A 761 -9.24 25.11 5.67
N PRO A 762 -9.39 23.78 5.81
CA PRO A 762 -10.52 23.15 6.50
C PRO A 762 -10.79 23.76 7.88
N THR A 763 -12.04 23.68 8.34
CA THR A 763 -12.44 24.29 9.62
C THR A 763 -11.82 23.58 10.81
N THR A 764 -11.53 22.29 10.63
CA THR A 764 -10.83 21.43 11.59
C THR A 764 -9.32 21.49 11.36
N PRO A 765 -8.52 22.02 12.31
CA PRO A 765 -7.06 22.07 12.17
C PRO A 765 -6.45 20.69 11.96
N GLY A 766 -5.69 20.52 10.89
CA GLY A 766 -5.03 19.25 10.55
C GLY A 766 -5.90 18.25 9.78
N ALA A 767 -7.17 18.56 9.52
CA ALA A 767 -7.99 17.75 8.62
C ALA A 767 -7.65 18.04 7.15
N ALA A 768 -7.93 17.06 6.29
CA ALA A 768 -8.07 17.23 4.85
C ALA A 768 -9.50 17.67 4.50
N LEU A 769 -9.76 18.04 3.25
CA LEU A 769 -11.07 18.51 2.81
C LEU A 769 -11.49 17.81 1.53
N VAL A 770 -12.69 17.26 1.55
CA VAL A 770 -13.39 16.69 0.40
C VAL A 770 -14.55 17.60 0.03
N LEU A 771 -14.61 18.02 -1.22
CA LEU A 771 -15.71 18.80 -1.78
C LEU A 771 -16.45 17.95 -2.79
N VAL A 772 -17.76 17.81 -2.60
CA VAL A 772 -18.61 16.99 -3.47
C VAL A 772 -19.66 17.88 -4.10
N GLY A 773 -19.69 17.86 -5.43
CA GLY A 773 -20.68 18.53 -6.25
C GLY A 773 -22.06 17.90 -6.15
N ASN A 774 -22.85 18.09 -7.20
CA ASN A 774 -24.17 17.52 -7.35
C ASN A 774 -24.44 17.27 -8.84
N ALA A 775 -25.64 16.80 -9.19
CA ALA A 775 -25.99 16.46 -10.57
C ALA A 775 -26.23 17.68 -11.51
N HIS A 776 -25.53 18.78 -11.31
CA HIS A 776 -25.58 19.98 -12.15
C HIS A 776 -24.17 20.39 -12.51
N ASP A 777 -24.04 21.16 -13.60
CA ASP A 777 -22.83 21.90 -13.95
C ASP A 777 -22.39 22.79 -12.76
N ASN A 778 -21.36 22.33 -12.05
CA ASN A 778 -20.77 22.89 -10.85
C ASN A 778 -19.45 23.59 -11.19
N THR A 779 -19.16 24.66 -10.45
CA THR A 779 -17.85 25.32 -10.49
C THR A 779 -17.27 25.28 -9.08
N ILE A 780 -16.27 24.43 -8.86
CA ILE A 780 -15.62 24.26 -7.56
C ILE A 780 -14.17 24.72 -7.64
N VAL A 781 -13.85 25.78 -6.90
CA VAL A 781 -12.51 26.40 -6.90
C VAL A 781 -11.96 26.44 -5.49
N VAL A 782 -10.80 25.82 -5.30
CA VAL A 782 -9.98 25.93 -4.08
C VAL A 782 -8.67 26.65 -4.41
N THR A 783 -8.06 27.28 -3.40
CA THR A 783 -6.87 28.14 -3.62
C THR A 783 -5.59 27.60 -2.99
N ALA A 784 -5.66 26.90 -1.86
CA ALA A 784 -4.49 26.33 -1.19
C ALA A 784 -4.85 25.22 -0.19
N GLY A 785 -4.05 24.16 -0.13
CA GLY A 785 -4.26 22.98 0.72
C GLY A 785 -4.22 21.69 -0.11
N ASP A 786 -4.24 20.53 0.54
CA ASP A 786 -4.39 19.24 -0.15
C ASP A 786 -5.88 18.87 -0.11
N HIS A 787 -6.54 18.77 -1.27
CA HIS A 787 -7.98 18.54 -1.37
C HIS A 787 -8.36 17.36 -2.27
N THR A 788 -9.58 16.87 -2.08
CA THR A 788 -10.26 16.04 -3.09
C THR A 788 -11.53 16.74 -3.54
N LEU A 789 -11.72 16.87 -4.85
CA LEU A 789 -12.89 17.48 -5.48
C LEU A 789 -13.60 16.43 -6.32
N TYR A 790 -14.91 16.29 -6.13
CA TYR A 790 -15.80 15.47 -6.96
C TYR A 790 -16.82 16.38 -7.63
N GLY A 791 -16.90 16.37 -8.97
CA GLY A 791 -17.91 17.09 -9.75
C GLY A 791 -19.28 16.41 -9.68
N GLU A 792 -19.27 15.07 -9.74
CA GLU A 792 -20.43 14.17 -9.82
C GLU A 792 -20.98 14.05 -11.24
N ALA A 793 -22.01 14.83 -11.58
CA ALA A 793 -22.66 14.71 -12.87
C ALA A 793 -23.04 16.08 -13.41
N GLY A 794 -22.92 16.26 -14.71
CA GLY A 794 -23.04 17.56 -15.37
C GLY A 794 -21.69 18.03 -15.86
N ASP A 795 -21.68 19.16 -16.58
CA ASP A 795 -20.45 19.68 -17.19
C ASP A 795 -19.75 20.59 -16.15
N ASP A 796 -18.84 20.04 -15.37
CA ASP A 796 -18.24 20.66 -14.19
C ASP A 796 -16.95 21.43 -14.51
N THR A 797 -16.58 22.33 -13.61
CA THR A 797 -15.30 23.05 -13.66
C THR A 797 -14.64 22.99 -12.30
N LEU A 798 -13.54 22.25 -12.21
CA LEU A 798 -12.83 21.97 -10.96
C LEU A 798 -11.43 22.59 -10.99
N GLN A 799 -11.03 23.26 -9.91
CA GLN A 799 -9.70 23.88 -9.79
C GLN A 799 -9.07 23.62 -8.41
N GLY A 800 -7.94 22.91 -8.39
CA GLY A 800 -7.23 22.46 -7.18
C GLY A 800 -6.39 23.54 -6.46
N GLY A 801 -5.99 24.61 -7.14
CA GLY A 801 -5.23 25.69 -6.47
C GLY A 801 -3.78 25.27 -6.19
N SER A 802 -3.24 25.46 -4.99
CA SER A 802 -1.87 25.04 -4.65
C SER A 802 -1.85 23.98 -3.54
N GLY A 803 -1.10 22.90 -3.74
CA GLY A 803 -1.06 21.76 -2.83
C GLY A 803 -0.95 20.49 -3.66
N LEU A 804 -1.17 19.34 -3.03
CA LEU A 804 -1.42 18.10 -3.76
C LEU A 804 -2.92 17.85 -3.75
N ASP A 805 -3.57 17.96 -4.90
CA ASP A 805 -5.03 17.86 -5.03
C ASP A 805 -5.43 16.66 -5.91
N ALA A 806 -6.59 16.08 -5.64
CA ALA A 806 -7.24 15.09 -6.49
C ALA A 806 -8.58 15.63 -7.01
N LEU A 807 -8.77 15.65 -8.32
CA LEU A 807 -9.96 16.16 -9.00
C LEU A 807 -10.61 15.00 -9.76
N HIS A 808 -11.90 14.80 -9.55
CA HIS A 808 -12.75 13.80 -10.21
C HIS A 808 -13.88 14.55 -10.91
N GLY A 809 -13.93 14.53 -12.23
CA GLY A 809 -15.00 15.13 -13.04
C GLY A 809 -16.32 14.41 -12.79
N GLY A 810 -16.36 13.14 -13.17
CA GLY A 810 -17.48 12.25 -12.92
C GLY A 810 -18.17 11.90 -14.23
N THR A 811 -19.40 12.37 -14.45
CA THR A 811 -20.09 12.18 -15.73
C THR A 811 -20.43 13.53 -16.36
N GLY A 812 -20.16 13.74 -17.64
CA GLY A 812 -20.38 15.01 -18.32
C GLY A 812 -19.08 15.56 -18.90
N ASP A 813 -19.15 16.64 -19.67
CA ASP A 813 -17.97 17.19 -20.33
C ASP A 813 -17.28 18.20 -19.38
N ASP A 814 -16.27 17.77 -18.64
CA ASP A 814 -15.69 18.47 -17.51
C ASP A 814 -14.43 19.27 -17.85
N VAL A 815 -14.13 20.30 -17.05
CA VAL A 815 -12.90 21.09 -17.14
C VAL A 815 -12.13 21.01 -15.82
N LEU A 816 -11.02 20.29 -15.83
CA LEU A 816 -10.18 20.05 -14.66
C LEU A 816 -8.87 20.82 -14.77
N MET A 817 -8.70 21.81 -13.89
CA MET A 817 -7.45 22.57 -13.74
C MET A 817 -6.69 22.06 -12.52
N ALA A 818 -5.78 21.12 -12.77
CA ALA A 818 -4.83 20.63 -11.79
C ALA A 818 -3.95 21.81 -11.30
N GLY A 819 -3.63 21.78 -10.01
CA GLY A 819 -3.14 22.93 -9.27
C GLY A 819 -1.78 23.50 -9.73
N ALA A 820 -1.45 24.71 -9.28
CA ALA A 820 -0.12 25.31 -9.45
C ALA A 820 0.74 25.01 -8.20
N GLY A 821 1.48 23.91 -8.20
CA GLY A 821 2.34 23.52 -7.08
C GLY A 821 3.49 22.59 -7.49
N PRO A 822 4.62 22.57 -6.77
CA PRO A 822 5.76 21.71 -7.11
C PRO A 822 5.51 20.21 -6.82
N LEU A 823 4.38 19.84 -6.22
CA LEU A 823 4.04 18.47 -5.84
C LEU A 823 3.20 17.74 -6.91
N GLY A 824 2.74 18.44 -7.94
CA GLY A 824 1.79 17.93 -8.93
C GLY A 824 0.36 17.82 -8.38
N ALA A 825 -0.51 17.21 -9.19
CA ALA A 825 -1.90 16.93 -8.88
C ALA A 825 -2.35 15.60 -9.52
N PHE A 826 -3.53 15.14 -9.10
CA PHE A 826 -4.24 14.04 -9.72
C PHE A 826 -5.53 14.59 -10.33
N ALA A 827 -5.77 14.35 -11.61
CA ALA A 827 -7.00 14.75 -12.29
C ALA A 827 -7.54 13.57 -13.10
N TYR A 828 -8.82 13.29 -12.91
CA TYR A 828 -9.56 12.21 -13.53
C TYR A 828 -10.81 12.81 -14.18
N GLY A 829 -10.89 12.79 -15.51
CA GLY A 829 -12.09 13.24 -16.23
C GLY A 829 -13.27 12.31 -15.96
N GLU A 830 -13.03 11.01 -16.07
CA GLU A 830 -13.99 9.92 -15.93
C GLU A 830 -14.88 9.76 -17.18
N ASP A 831 -16.20 9.86 -17.13
CA ASP A 831 -17.06 9.68 -18.32
C ASP A 831 -17.40 11.04 -18.97
N GLY A 832 -16.98 11.31 -20.20
CA GLY A 832 -17.30 12.55 -20.93
C GLY A 832 -16.18 13.01 -21.86
N ASP A 833 -16.41 14.06 -22.65
CA ASP A 833 -15.35 14.69 -23.45
C ASP A 833 -14.67 15.79 -22.60
N ASP A 834 -13.60 15.44 -21.88
CA ASP A 834 -13.04 16.27 -20.81
C ASP A 834 -11.83 17.13 -21.22
N GLU A 835 -11.61 18.23 -20.51
CA GLU A 835 -10.44 19.10 -20.67
C GLU A 835 -9.59 19.12 -19.38
N LEU A 836 -8.43 18.46 -19.40
CA LEU A 836 -7.52 18.33 -18.27
C LEU A 836 -6.26 19.19 -18.48
N ARG A 837 -5.87 19.96 -17.46
CA ARG A 837 -4.67 20.83 -17.49
C ARG A 837 -3.84 20.69 -16.20
N GLY A 838 -2.63 20.13 -16.30
CA GLY A 838 -1.71 19.93 -15.17
C GLY A 838 -1.04 21.21 -14.66
N ASN A 839 -0.72 22.13 -15.57
CA ASN A 839 0.04 23.36 -15.31
C ASN A 839 1.49 23.12 -14.88
N SER A 840 1.76 22.90 -13.60
CA SER A 840 3.12 22.76 -13.07
C SER A 840 3.16 21.74 -11.96
N GLY A 841 4.21 20.93 -11.91
CA GLY A 841 4.33 19.82 -10.97
C GLY A 841 4.44 18.52 -11.76
N ASP A 842 4.72 17.41 -11.08
CA ASP A 842 4.69 16.09 -11.72
C ASP A 842 3.25 15.57 -11.63
N ASP A 843 2.44 15.80 -12.68
CA ASP A 843 0.99 15.60 -12.66
C ASP A 843 0.56 14.19 -13.12
N ASN A 844 -0.57 13.69 -12.64
CA ASN A 844 -1.26 12.51 -13.18
C ASN A 844 -2.61 12.94 -13.75
N LEU A 845 -2.73 12.96 -15.08
CA LEU A 845 -3.92 13.38 -15.79
C LEU A 845 -4.45 12.17 -16.57
N ILE A 846 -5.65 11.71 -16.23
CA ILE A 846 -6.32 10.58 -16.87
C ILE A 846 -7.67 11.09 -17.39
N GLY A 847 -7.86 11.09 -18.70
CA GLY A 847 -9.09 11.51 -19.37
C GLY A 847 -10.26 10.62 -18.97
N GLY A 848 -10.26 9.37 -19.43
CA GLY A 848 -11.27 8.38 -19.07
C GLY A 848 -12.00 7.89 -20.29
N ALA A 849 -13.31 8.08 -20.38
CA ALA A 849 -14.13 7.63 -21.48
C ALA A 849 -14.76 8.81 -22.21
N GLY A 850 -14.34 9.08 -23.44
CA GLY A 850 -14.78 10.18 -24.28
C GLY A 850 -13.62 10.73 -25.09
N ASP A 851 -13.85 11.75 -25.92
CA ASP A 851 -12.79 12.36 -26.73
C ASP A 851 -12.11 13.49 -25.94
N ASP A 852 -11.05 13.17 -25.20
CA ASP A 852 -10.46 14.05 -24.19
C ASP A 852 -9.37 14.99 -24.74
N VAL A 853 -9.17 16.11 -24.05
CA VAL A 853 -8.07 17.05 -24.29
C VAL A 853 -7.21 17.20 -23.05
N ILE A 854 -5.96 16.73 -23.15
CA ILE A 854 -5.03 16.68 -22.01
C ILE A 854 -3.81 17.58 -22.27
N GLU A 855 -3.53 18.52 -21.37
CA GLU A 855 -2.34 19.39 -21.38
C GLU A 855 -1.50 19.17 -20.10
N GLY A 856 -0.36 18.48 -20.23
CA GLY A 856 0.51 18.16 -19.07
C GLY A 856 1.11 19.40 -18.40
N GLY A 857 1.79 20.24 -19.19
CA GLY A 857 2.37 21.48 -18.68
C GLY A 857 3.87 21.35 -18.36
N ALA A 858 4.28 21.56 -17.12
CA ALA A 858 5.69 21.57 -16.72
C ALA A 858 5.94 20.62 -15.55
N GLY A 859 6.95 19.77 -15.66
CA GLY A 859 7.16 18.65 -14.74
C GLY A 859 6.98 17.31 -15.45
N LYS A 860 7.31 16.24 -14.75
CA LYS A 860 7.26 14.89 -15.31
C LYS A 860 5.87 14.30 -15.12
N ASP A 861 5.07 14.39 -16.16
CA ASP A 861 3.66 14.03 -16.05
C ASP A 861 3.44 12.56 -16.45
N PHE A 862 2.31 12.04 -16.00
CA PHE A 862 1.66 10.84 -16.55
C PHE A 862 0.34 11.28 -17.19
N LEU A 863 0.23 11.07 -18.49
CA LEU A 863 -0.92 11.47 -19.30
C LEU A 863 -1.54 10.21 -19.91
N SER A 864 -2.79 9.92 -19.58
CA SER A 864 -3.57 8.83 -20.18
C SER A 864 -4.86 9.36 -20.79
N GLY A 865 -5.11 9.11 -22.07
CA GLY A 865 -6.36 9.45 -22.75
C GLY A 865 -7.50 8.58 -22.24
N GLY A 866 -7.38 7.27 -22.44
CA GLY A 866 -8.36 6.30 -21.97
C GLY A 866 -9.09 5.69 -23.16
N SER A 867 -10.42 5.71 -23.21
CA SER A 867 -11.17 5.26 -24.37
C SER A 867 -11.82 6.43 -25.09
N GLY A 868 -11.65 6.53 -26.41
CA GLY A 868 -12.12 7.66 -27.22
C GLY A 868 -11.01 8.19 -28.10
N ASP A 869 -11.29 9.19 -28.94
CA ASP A 869 -10.27 9.77 -29.83
C ASP A 869 -9.60 10.98 -29.15
N ASP A 870 -8.50 10.74 -28.43
CA ASP A 870 -7.93 11.70 -27.50
C ASP A 870 -6.90 12.64 -28.12
N ARG A 871 -6.73 13.82 -27.50
CA ARG A 871 -5.74 14.82 -27.89
C ARG A 871 -4.81 15.17 -26.73
N ILE A 872 -3.59 14.67 -26.80
CA ILE A 872 -2.59 14.80 -25.74
C ILE A 872 -1.49 15.79 -26.11
N MET A 873 -1.28 16.79 -25.26
CA MET A 873 -0.27 17.82 -25.40
C MET A 873 0.73 17.75 -24.23
N PRO A 874 1.90 17.12 -24.43
CA PRO A 874 2.89 16.97 -23.37
C PRO A 874 3.64 18.27 -23.06
N GLY A 875 4.33 18.24 -21.92
CA GLY A 875 5.18 19.29 -21.42
C GLY A 875 6.60 19.31 -21.98
N ALA A 876 7.46 20.15 -21.41
CA ALA A 876 8.88 20.22 -21.78
C ALA A 876 9.76 19.18 -21.07
N ASP A 877 9.26 18.57 -20.00
CA ASP A 877 9.96 17.61 -19.17
C ASP A 877 9.49 16.18 -19.50
N PRO A 878 10.32 15.14 -19.26
CA PRO A 878 10.01 13.77 -19.66
C PRO A 878 8.69 13.26 -19.07
N THR A 879 7.78 12.85 -19.96
CA THR A 879 6.40 12.46 -19.66
C THR A 879 6.16 10.99 -20.02
N MET A 880 5.32 10.29 -19.26
CA MET A 880 4.76 9.00 -19.66
C MET A 880 3.39 9.23 -20.29
N ILE A 881 3.20 8.75 -21.52
CA ILE A 881 2.04 9.07 -22.35
C ILE A 881 1.42 7.76 -22.84
N ASP A 882 0.11 7.64 -22.64
CA ASP A 882 -0.73 6.58 -23.16
C ASP A 882 -1.96 7.21 -23.82
N GLY A 883 -2.21 6.97 -25.11
CA GLY A 883 -3.48 7.40 -25.71
C GLY A 883 -4.63 6.51 -25.26
N GLY A 884 -4.44 5.19 -25.34
CA GLY A 884 -5.39 4.20 -24.84
C GLY A 884 -6.12 3.49 -25.98
N GLU A 885 -7.43 3.30 -25.83
CA GLU A 885 -8.31 2.76 -26.88
C GLU A 885 -8.88 3.88 -27.74
N GLY A 886 -8.46 3.99 -28.99
CA GLY A 886 -9.05 5.00 -29.86
C GLY A 886 -8.19 5.33 -31.06
N ASN A 887 -8.40 6.53 -31.61
CA ASN A 887 -7.55 7.12 -32.63
C ASN A 887 -6.91 8.41 -32.11
N ASP A 888 -5.83 8.24 -31.34
CA ASP A 888 -5.30 9.27 -30.48
C ASP A 888 -4.28 10.16 -31.19
N THR A 889 -4.18 11.41 -30.74
CA THR A 889 -3.29 12.42 -31.35
C THR A 889 -2.37 13.05 -30.32
N ILE A 890 -1.06 12.86 -30.48
CA ILE A 890 -0.04 13.60 -29.73
C ILE A 890 0.32 14.92 -30.42
N VAL A 891 0.50 15.98 -29.62
CA VAL A 891 0.59 17.37 -30.11
C VAL A 891 1.81 18.10 -29.57
N PHE A 892 2.82 18.31 -30.43
CA PHE A 892 4.06 19.02 -30.08
C PHE A 892 4.08 20.50 -30.49
N SER A 893 2.94 21.05 -30.91
CA SER A 893 2.86 22.40 -31.52
C SER A 893 3.35 23.58 -30.65
N ALA A 894 3.51 23.38 -29.33
CA ALA A 894 4.12 24.35 -28.42
C ALA A 894 5.64 24.22 -28.26
N ALA A 895 6.24 23.11 -28.69
CA ALA A 895 7.69 22.91 -28.65
C ALA A 895 8.39 23.95 -29.53
N SER A 896 9.45 24.56 -28.98
CA SER A 896 10.27 25.54 -29.70
C SER A 896 11.43 24.93 -30.49
N GLU A 897 11.69 23.64 -30.29
CA GLU A 897 12.69 22.84 -30.98
C GLU A 897 12.01 21.67 -31.68
N GLY A 898 12.65 21.15 -32.73
CA GLY A 898 12.12 20.03 -33.52
C GLY A 898 12.06 18.74 -32.72
N VAL A 899 11.08 17.91 -33.01
CA VAL A 899 10.85 16.62 -32.35
C VAL A 899 11.12 15.46 -33.30
N THR A 900 11.54 14.34 -32.74
CA THR A 900 11.67 13.06 -33.44
C THR A 900 10.82 12.00 -32.73
N VAL A 901 9.85 11.45 -33.45
CA VAL A 901 8.93 10.40 -32.99
C VAL A 901 8.77 9.37 -34.10
N ASP A 902 8.81 8.09 -33.74
CA ASP A 902 8.69 6.96 -34.67
C ASP A 902 7.76 5.90 -34.07
N LEU A 903 6.49 5.93 -34.46
CA LEU A 903 5.44 5.03 -33.94
C LEU A 903 5.62 3.58 -34.40
N GLY A 904 6.34 3.36 -35.51
CA GLY A 904 6.61 2.04 -36.08
C GLY A 904 7.63 1.20 -35.29
N ILE A 905 8.24 1.74 -34.23
CA ILE A 905 9.13 0.98 -33.35
C ILE A 905 8.29 0.01 -32.51
N ALA A 906 8.41 -1.29 -32.83
CA ALA A 906 7.68 -2.36 -32.14
C ALA A 906 7.99 -2.52 -30.64
N LEU A 907 8.96 -1.77 -30.10
CA LEU A 907 9.20 -1.67 -28.67
C LEU A 907 8.36 -0.52 -28.12
N GLN A 908 7.12 -0.81 -27.79
CA GLN A 908 6.26 0.10 -27.03
C GLN A 908 6.52 -0.11 -25.52
N PRO A 909 6.66 0.97 -24.74
CA PRO A 909 6.58 2.37 -25.15
C PRO A 909 7.88 2.92 -25.81
N ILE A 910 7.73 3.91 -26.68
CA ILE A 910 8.81 4.53 -27.48
C ILE A 910 9.42 5.74 -26.77
N VAL A 911 10.74 5.93 -26.89
CA VAL A 911 11.43 7.12 -26.36
C VAL A 911 11.43 8.27 -27.38
N GLY A 912 10.73 9.36 -27.09
CA GLY A 912 10.77 10.58 -27.90
C GLY A 912 12.11 11.34 -27.77
N LEU A 913 12.48 12.12 -28.79
CA LEU A 913 13.73 12.89 -28.81
C LEU A 913 13.52 14.32 -29.31
N GLY A 914 14.22 15.29 -28.70
CA GLY A 914 14.18 16.70 -29.09
C GLY A 914 12.89 17.41 -28.67
N GLY A 915 12.97 18.73 -28.47
CA GLY A 915 11.81 19.54 -28.08
C GLY A 915 11.09 18.99 -26.85
N TYR A 916 9.75 18.97 -26.93
CA TYR A 916 8.89 18.42 -25.87
C TYR A 916 8.87 16.90 -25.84
N ALA A 917 9.23 16.22 -26.94
CA ALA A 917 9.31 14.76 -26.97
C ALA A 917 10.51 14.21 -26.15
N GLN A 918 11.44 15.06 -25.70
CA GLN A 918 12.73 14.64 -25.18
C GLN A 918 12.62 13.79 -23.90
N GLY A 919 12.81 12.48 -24.06
CA GLY A 919 12.78 11.53 -22.95
C GLY A 919 11.39 11.03 -22.60
N ASP A 920 10.37 11.42 -23.36
CA ASP A 920 9.01 10.92 -23.23
C ASP A 920 8.96 9.42 -23.52
N VAL A 921 7.97 8.76 -22.92
CA VAL A 921 7.67 7.34 -23.07
C VAL A 921 6.26 7.27 -23.64
N ILE A 922 6.12 7.02 -24.94
CA ILE A 922 4.85 7.15 -25.70
C ILE A 922 4.30 5.77 -26.04
N SER A 923 3.00 5.55 -25.83
CA SER A 923 2.23 4.33 -26.12
C SER A 923 0.83 4.70 -26.61
N GLY A 924 0.20 3.82 -27.40
CA GLY A 924 -1.19 3.97 -27.84
C GLY A 924 -1.48 5.29 -28.56
N ILE A 925 -0.62 5.73 -29.47
CA ILE A 925 -0.83 6.95 -30.25
C ILE A 925 -0.80 6.60 -31.74
N GLU A 926 -1.83 7.01 -32.47
CA GLU A 926 -1.98 6.75 -33.91
C GLU A 926 -1.63 7.98 -34.76
N ASN A 927 -1.69 9.20 -34.20
CA ASN A 927 -1.53 10.45 -34.95
C ASN A 927 -0.55 11.41 -34.31
N ILE A 928 0.16 12.19 -35.13
CA ILE A 928 1.17 13.16 -34.65
C ILE A 928 0.98 14.54 -35.28
N ILE A 929 0.99 15.56 -34.44
CA ILE A 929 1.18 16.95 -34.84
C ILE A 929 2.55 17.44 -34.34
N GLY A 930 3.42 17.77 -35.29
CA GLY A 930 4.76 18.30 -35.07
C GLY A 930 4.81 19.67 -34.39
N SER A 931 6.04 20.11 -34.20
CA SER A 931 6.40 21.36 -33.57
C SER A 931 6.29 22.56 -34.54
N ARG A 932 7.02 23.62 -34.24
CA ARG A 932 7.17 24.80 -35.11
C ARG A 932 8.57 24.91 -35.70
N ALA A 933 9.35 23.85 -35.56
CA ALA A 933 10.72 23.68 -36.03
C ALA A 933 10.81 22.39 -36.86
N ALA A 934 11.96 22.15 -37.48
CA ALA A 934 12.18 20.98 -38.32
C ALA A 934 12.03 19.66 -37.53
N ASP A 935 11.00 18.89 -37.86
CA ASP A 935 10.65 17.63 -37.20
C ASP A 935 11.06 16.39 -38.01
N THR A 936 11.05 15.23 -37.36
CA THR A 936 11.21 13.92 -37.99
C THR A 936 10.15 12.98 -37.43
N LEU A 937 9.08 12.73 -38.18
CA LEU A 937 7.90 12.01 -37.71
C LEU A 937 7.65 10.79 -38.58
N THR A 938 7.51 9.62 -37.95
CA THR A 938 7.20 8.36 -38.62
C THR A 938 5.94 7.73 -38.03
N GLY A 939 5.01 7.32 -38.90
CA GLY A 939 3.82 6.53 -38.57
C GLY A 939 4.13 5.08 -38.21
N ASP A 940 3.10 4.26 -38.07
CA ASP A 940 3.19 2.84 -37.76
C ASP A 940 2.69 1.94 -38.90
N GLN A 941 1.85 0.94 -38.62
CA GLN A 941 1.26 0.07 -39.64
C GLN A 941 -0.25 0.31 -39.84
N ALA A 942 -0.82 1.24 -39.07
CA ALA A 942 -2.21 1.65 -39.15
C ALA A 942 -2.33 2.93 -39.99
N ASP A 943 -3.57 3.34 -40.30
CA ASP A 943 -3.82 4.57 -41.04
C ASP A 943 -3.51 5.78 -40.14
N ASN A 944 -2.40 6.47 -40.37
CA ASN A 944 -1.95 7.58 -39.53
C ASN A 944 -2.28 8.96 -40.14
N ARG A 945 -2.52 9.94 -39.27
CA ARG A 945 -2.52 11.36 -39.62
C ARG A 945 -1.28 12.05 -39.06
N ILE A 946 -0.40 12.48 -39.95
CA ILE A 946 0.87 13.15 -39.59
C ILE A 946 0.87 14.58 -40.13
N SER A 947 1.19 15.56 -39.27
CA SER A 947 1.30 16.97 -39.65
C SER A 947 2.61 17.57 -39.14
N GLY A 948 3.57 17.91 -40.01
CA GLY A 948 4.85 18.55 -39.64
C GLY A 948 4.67 19.96 -39.07
N GLY A 949 3.78 20.75 -39.66
CA GLY A 949 3.40 22.06 -39.12
C GLY A 949 4.24 23.19 -39.71
N ARG A 950 5.23 23.70 -38.96
CA ARG A 950 6.19 24.66 -39.52
C ARG A 950 7.58 24.10 -39.33
N GLY A 951 8.45 24.29 -40.30
CA GLY A 951 9.78 23.72 -40.25
C GLY A 951 10.13 23.16 -41.61
N ASP A 952 11.37 22.75 -41.79
CA ASP A 952 11.71 21.90 -42.94
C ASP A 952 11.61 20.47 -42.41
N ASP A 953 10.46 19.82 -42.58
CA ASP A 953 10.10 18.61 -41.85
C ASP A 953 10.41 17.33 -42.64
N HIS A 954 10.69 16.22 -41.94
CA HIS A 954 10.80 14.89 -42.52
C HIS A 954 9.68 13.98 -42.02
N LEU A 955 8.78 13.59 -42.91
CA LEU A 955 7.55 12.87 -42.58
C LEU A 955 7.47 11.56 -43.36
N ASP A 956 7.23 10.45 -42.68
CA ASP A 956 7.04 9.12 -43.29
C ASP A 956 5.76 8.48 -42.70
N GLY A 957 4.75 8.20 -43.53
CA GLY A 957 3.52 7.51 -43.09
C GLY A 957 3.76 6.03 -42.76
N ALA A 958 4.82 5.44 -43.31
CA ALA A 958 5.18 4.04 -43.17
C ALA A 958 4.22 3.06 -43.85
N ALA A 959 3.23 2.50 -43.16
CA ALA A 959 2.26 1.60 -43.79
C ALA A 959 0.86 1.87 -43.27
N GLY A 960 -0.14 1.77 -44.14
CA GLY A 960 -1.49 2.24 -43.84
C GLY A 960 -1.96 3.16 -44.95
N ASP A 961 -3.24 3.50 -44.98
CA ASP A 961 -3.75 4.54 -45.89
C ASP A 961 -3.60 5.91 -45.20
N ASP A 962 -2.43 6.53 -45.34
CA ASP A 962 -2.00 7.65 -44.49
C ASP A 962 -2.44 9.03 -45.00
N LEU A 963 -2.53 10.00 -44.08
CA LEU A 963 -2.62 11.42 -44.39
C LEU A 963 -1.40 12.17 -43.86
N VAL A 964 -0.47 12.50 -44.77
CA VAL A 964 0.79 13.19 -44.43
C VAL A 964 0.77 14.63 -44.93
N ILE A 965 0.93 15.58 -44.00
CA ILE A 965 0.86 17.02 -44.24
C ILE A 965 2.17 17.69 -43.82
N GLY A 966 2.95 18.23 -44.76
CA GLY A 966 4.19 18.98 -44.51
C GLY A 966 3.92 20.26 -43.75
N GLY A 967 3.27 21.21 -44.41
CA GLY A 967 2.80 22.45 -43.79
C GLY A 967 3.51 23.67 -44.36
N THR A 968 4.45 24.26 -43.64
CA THR A 968 5.25 25.38 -44.17
C THR A 968 6.74 25.16 -43.95
N GLY A 969 7.51 25.38 -45.00
CA GLY A 969 8.95 25.13 -45.06
C GLY A 969 9.23 24.15 -46.19
N ALA A 970 10.47 23.73 -46.37
CA ALA A 970 10.81 22.77 -47.43
C ALA A 970 10.76 21.35 -46.85
N ASP A 971 9.65 20.67 -47.08
CA ASP A 971 9.34 19.41 -46.41
C ASP A 971 9.75 18.20 -47.26
N VAL A 972 10.04 17.08 -46.60
CA VAL A 972 10.29 15.78 -47.24
C VAL A 972 9.22 14.81 -46.77
N LEU A 973 8.33 14.40 -47.69
CA LEU A 973 7.18 13.55 -47.40
C LEU A 973 7.33 12.20 -48.09
N ARG A 974 7.04 11.13 -47.35
CA ARG A 974 6.82 9.78 -47.87
C ARG A 974 5.50 9.27 -47.31
N GLY A 975 4.64 8.73 -48.18
CA GLY A 975 3.41 8.06 -47.76
C GLY A 975 3.76 6.70 -47.17
N GLY A 976 4.32 5.83 -48.02
CA GLY A 976 4.75 4.51 -47.62
C GLY A 976 3.94 3.46 -48.37
N SER A 977 3.58 2.35 -47.75
CA SER A 977 2.72 1.35 -48.38
C SER A 977 1.26 1.52 -47.98
N GLY A 978 0.37 1.67 -48.96
CA GLY A 978 -1.05 1.90 -48.76
C GLY A 978 -1.54 2.94 -49.76
N ASP A 979 -2.83 3.27 -49.75
CA ASP A 979 -3.38 4.31 -50.63
C ASP A 979 -3.31 5.67 -49.91
N ASP A 980 -2.17 6.36 -50.03
CA ASP A 980 -1.86 7.54 -49.20
C ASP A 980 -2.39 8.86 -49.77
N THR A 981 -2.60 9.85 -48.90
CA THR A 981 -2.87 11.25 -49.26
C THR A 981 -1.77 12.16 -48.74
N LEU A 982 -1.02 12.76 -49.65
CA LEU A 982 0.11 13.65 -49.32
C LEU A 982 -0.23 15.12 -49.62
N ARG A 983 0.24 16.00 -48.74
CA ARG A 983 0.08 17.45 -48.88
C ARG A 983 1.36 18.17 -48.46
N GLY A 984 2.08 18.75 -49.42
CA GLY A 984 3.33 19.48 -49.13
C GLY A 984 3.06 20.80 -48.41
N GLY A 985 2.09 21.57 -48.91
CA GLY A 985 1.73 22.85 -48.33
C GLY A 985 2.49 24.02 -48.95
N LYS A 986 3.26 24.76 -48.16
CA LYS A 986 4.02 25.94 -48.63
C LYS A 986 5.50 25.70 -48.51
N GLY A 987 6.16 25.60 -49.64
CA GLY A 987 7.62 25.60 -49.70
C GLY A 987 8.08 25.07 -51.02
N ALA A 988 9.24 24.42 -51.00
CA ALA A 988 9.68 23.60 -52.12
C ALA A 988 9.79 22.19 -51.55
N ASP A 989 8.73 21.41 -51.74
CA ASP A 989 8.54 20.16 -51.00
C ASP A 989 9.02 18.98 -51.85
N THR A 990 9.53 17.93 -51.20
CA THR A 990 10.05 16.72 -51.85
C THR A 990 9.20 15.53 -51.45
N PHE A 991 8.52 14.92 -52.42
CA PHE A 991 7.76 13.68 -52.24
C PHE A 991 8.62 12.49 -52.67
N VAL A 992 8.85 11.56 -51.76
CA VAL A 992 9.79 10.43 -51.91
C VAL A 992 9.01 9.13 -52.07
N PHE A 993 9.44 8.30 -53.02
CA PHE A 993 8.82 6.99 -53.27
C PHE A 993 9.87 5.88 -53.45
N HIS A 994 9.67 4.79 -52.71
CA HIS A 994 10.52 3.60 -52.71
C HIS A 994 9.81 2.39 -53.33
N PRO A 995 10.54 1.36 -53.82
CA PRO A 995 9.93 0.18 -54.45
C PRO A 995 8.99 -0.64 -53.55
N GLU A 996 9.10 -0.50 -52.24
CA GLU A 996 8.26 -1.11 -51.21
C GLU A 996 6.94 -0.36 -50.95
N ASP A 997 6.81 0.88 -51.42
CA ASP A 997 5.67 1.80 -51.22
C ASP A 997 4.50 1.42 -52.15
N ILE A 998 4.03 0.17 -52.05
CA ILE A 998 2.99 -0.35 -52.95
C ILE A 998 1.63 0.25 -52.57
N GLY A 999 1.01 0.96 -53.50
CA GLY A 999 -0.33 1.54 -53.32
C GLY A 999 -0.70 2.59 -54.37
N GLN A 1000 -1.82 3.28 -54.13
CA GLN A 1000 -2.34 4.37 -54.96
C GLN A 1000 -2.37 5.69 -54.19
N ASP A 1001 -1.28 6.45 -54.32
CA ASP A 1001 -1.09 7.69 -53.58
C ASP A 1001 -1.64 8.89 -54.33
N THR A 1002 -2.14 9.87 -53.60
CA THR A 1002 -2.67 11.13 -54.11
C THR A 1002 -1.94 12.31 -53.50
N ILE A 1003 -1.30 13.14 -54.32
CA ILE A 1003 -0.74 14.43 -53.90
C ILE A 1003 -1.75 15.53 -54.23
N THR A 1004 -2.24 16.22 -53.20
CA THR A 1004 -3.41 17.11 -53.31
C THR A 1004 -3.08 18.57 -53.65
N ASP A 1005 -1.83 19.00 -53.46
CA ASP A 1005 -1.42 20.40 -53.68
C ASP A 1005 -0.05 20.59 -54.35
N PHE A 1006 0.38 19.61 -55.15
CA PHE A 1006 1.65 19.65 -55.87
C PHE A 1006 1.80 20.92 -56.74
N ASP A 1007 2.84 21.73 -56.51
CA ASP A 1007 3.24 22.86 -57.34
C ASP A 1007 4.39 22.47 -58.28
N PRO A 1008 4.14 22.28 -59.60
CA PRO A 1008 5.19 21.90 -60.54
C PRO A 1008 6.35 22.91 -60.62
N GLU A 1009 6.15 24.18 -60.24
CA GLU A 1009 7.22 25.18 -60.28
C GLU A 1009 8.16 25.15 -59.07
N ALA A 1010 7.73 24.56 -57.95
CA ALA A 1010 8.45 24.58 -56.68
C ALA A 1010 8.79 23.18 -56.15
N ASP A 1011 7.87 22.22 -56.29
CA ASP A 1011 7.96 20.91 -55.66
C ASP A 1011 8.74 19.90 -56.49
N HIS A 1012 9.12 18.81 -55.82
CA HIS A 1012 10.04 17.81 -56.28
C HIS A 1012 9.47 16.41 -56.07
N LEU A 1013 9.57 15.57 -57.11
CA LEU A 1013 9.34 14.12 -57.01
C LEU A 1013 10.70 13.40 -57.00
N ASP A 1014 10.98 12.65 -55.94
CA ASP A 1014 12.12 11.73 -55.87
C ASP A 1014 11.67 10.30 -56.20
N LEU A 1015 11.93 9.90 -57.45
CA LEU A 1015 11.53 8.60 -58.01
C LEU A 1015 12.75 7.73 -58.37
N ARG A 1016 13.95 8.09 -57.87
CA ARG A 1016 15.22 7.49 -58.29
C ARG A 1016 15.30 6.02 -57.91
N GLU A 1017 14.74 5.63 -56.77
CA GLU A 1017 14.71 4.24 -56.32
C GLU A 1017 13.74 3.37 -57.14
N LEU A 1018 12.73 3.98 -57.76
CA LEU A 1018 11.87 3.31 -58.74
C LEU A 1018 12.57 3.06 -60.08
N GLY A 1019 13.77 3.62 -60.27
CA GLY A 1019 14.60 3.47 -61.47
C GLY A 1019 14.23 4.46 -62.57
N LEU A 1020 13.60 5.58 -62.21
CA LEU A 1020 13.29 6.70 -63.09
C LEU A 1020 14.32 7.81 -62.83
N PHE A 1021 15.22 8.06 -63.78
CA PHE A 1021 16.38 8.94 -63.56
C PHE A 1021 16.30 10.25 -64.35
N ASP A 1022 15.34 10.38 -65.27
CA ASP A 1022 15.11 11.62 -66.00
C ASP A 1022 13.63 11.81 -66.38
N VAL A 1023 13.32 13.00 -66.90
CA VAL A 1023 11.96 13.38 -67.32
C VAL A 1023 11.37 12.39 -68.33
N ALA A 1024 12.20 11.84 -69.23
CA ALA A 1024 11.70 10.94 -70.26
C ALA A 1024 11.30 9.58 -69.66
N ASP A 1025 12.02 9.09 -68.65
CA ASP A 1025 11.65 7.90 -67.89
C ASP A 1025 10.28 8.09 -67.21
N VAL A 1026 10.07 9.21 -66.52
CA VAL A 1026 8.81 9.48 -65.80
C VAL A 1026 7.62 9.64 -66.76
N LEU A 1027 7.77 10.44 -67.82
CA LEU A 1027 6.69 10.61 -68.81
C LEU A 1027 6.34 9.31 -69.53
N SER A 1028 7.26 8.33 -69.61
CA SER A 1028 6.97 7.03 -70.23
C SER A 1028 5.97 6.17 -69.45
N VAL A 1029 5.80 6.48 -68.15
CA VAL A 1029 4.89 5.81 -67.22
C VAL A 1029 3.79 6.73 -66.69
N THR A 1030 3.69 7.96 -67.24
CA THR A 1030 2.65 8.93 -66.89
C THR A 1030 1.45 8.79 -67.82
N SER A 1031 0.25 8.97 -67.28
CA SER A 1031 -1.01 9.09 -68.02
C SER A 1031 -1.88 10.20 -67.44
N GLU A 1032 -2.98 10.54 -68.10
CA GLU A 1032 -3.97 11.50 -67.59
C GLU A 1032 -5.27 10.75 -67.27
N ASP A 1033 -5.83 11.00 -66.09
CA ASP A 1033 -7.03 10.34 -65.61
C ASP A 1033 -8.32 10.97 -66.22
N ARG A 1034 -9.50 10.62 -65.69
CA ARG A 1034 -10.78 11.17 -66.17
C ARG A 1034 -11.05 12.60 -65.71
N CYS A 1035 -10.36 13.07 -64.67
CA CYS A 1035 -10.45 14.40 -64.10
C CYS A 1035 -9.44 15.38 -64.72
N GLY A 1036 -8.41 14.86 -65.41
CA GLY A 1036 -7.35 15.64 -66.03
C GLY A 1036 -6.05 15.63 -65.23
N ASP A 1037 -5.94 14.74 -64.25
CA ASP A 1037 -4.83 14.66 -63.32
C ASP A 1037 -3.75 13.73 -63.88
N ALA A 1038 -2.48 14.10 -63.69
CA ALA A 1038 -1.33 13.29 -64.08
C ALA A 1038 -1.19 12.11 -63.12
N VAL A 1039 -1.08 10.90 -63.68
CA VAL A 1039 -0.95 9.65 -62.93
C VAL A 1039 0.31 8.91 -63.38
N ILE A 1040 1.28 8.77 -62.47
CA ILE A 1040 2.54 8.04 -62.68
C ILE A 1040 2.35 6.61 -62.14
N ALA A 1041 2.37 5.60 -63.01
CA ALA A 1041 2.14 4.21 -62.61
C ALA A 1041 3.34 3.30 -62.92
N VAL A 1042 4.05 2.83 -61.89
CA VAL A 1042 5.27 2.02 -62.03
C VAL A 1042 5.38 0.98 -60.92
N LYS A 1043 5.72 -0.26 -61.28
CA LYS A 1043 6.06 -1.34 -60.32
C LYS A 1043 5.00 -1.66 -59.23
N GLY A 1044 3.74 -1.27 -59.44
CA GLY A 1044 2.66 -1.50 -58.46
C GLY A 1044 2.30 -0.25 -57.64
N ILE A 1045 3.03 0.84 -57.85
CA ILE A 1045 2.80 2.17 -57.28
C ILE A 1045 2.05 3.00 -58.31
N SER A 1046 1.09 3.81 -57.86
CA SER A 1046 0.35 4.77 -58.68
C SER A 1046 0.27 6.11 -57.97
N ILE A 1047 0.88 7.15 -58.52
CA ILE A 1047 0.91 8.49 -57.92
C ILE A 1047 0.02 9.41 -58.75
N ALA A 1048 -1.08 9.90 -58.17
CA ALA A 1048 -1.96 10.90 -58.77
C ALA A 1048 -1.62 12.31 -58.28
N LEU A 1049 -1.44 13.25 -59.20
CA LEU A 1049 -1.20 14.67 -58.90
C LEU A 1049 -2.49 15.47 -59.13
N GLU A 1050 -3.26 15.70 -58.08
CA GLU A 1050 -4.57 16.36 -58.19
C GLU A 1050 -4.43 17.80 -58.71
N GLY A 1051 -5.13 18.13 -59.80
CA GLY A 1051 -5.11 19.46 -60.41
C GLY A 1051 -3.89 19.75 -61.30
N VAL A 1052 -3.00 18.78 -61.51
CA VAL A 1052 -1.81 18.90 -62.37
C VAL A 1052 -1.94 17.97 -63.58
N SER A 1053 -2.07 18.52 -64.78
CA SER A 1053 -2.10 17.72 -66.01
C SER A 1053 -0.70 17.23 -66.44
N GLU A 1054 -0.66 16.16 -67.25
CA GLU A 1054 0.58 15.64 -67.85
C GLU A 1054 1.36 16.74 -68.59
N ALA A 1055 0.65 17.65 -69.25
CA ALA A 1055 1.26 18.76 -69.99
C ALA A 1055 1.91 19.81 -69.06
N GLN A 1056 1.33 20.07 -67.89
CA GLN A 1056 1.90 20.96 -66.89
C GLN A 1056 3.15 20.33 -66.27
N LEU A 1057 3.08 19.05 -65.94
CA LEU A 1057 4.23 18.28 -65.42
C LEU A 1057 5.39 18.26 -66.43
N GLN A 1058 5.12 18.04 -67.72
CA GLN A 1058 6.14 18.06 -68.76
C GLN A 1058 6.82 19.44 -68.95
N ALA A 1059 6.07 20.53 -68.78
CA ALA A 1059 6.59 21.88 -68.98
C ALA A 1059 7.58 22.30 -67.88
N ALA A 1060 7.48 21.69 -66.71
CA ALA A 1060 8.28 21.99 -65.54
C ALA A 1060 9.51 21.05 -65.47
N CYS A 1061 10.57 21.36 -66.23
CA CYS A 1061 11.77 20.52 -66.29
C CYS A 1061 12.59 20.44 -64.98
N SER A 1062 12.27 21.24 -63.95
CA SER A 1062 12.95 21.28 -62.64
C SER A 1062 12.27 20.43 -61.56
N THR A 1063 11.13 19.81 -61.88
CA THR A 1063 10.24 19.10 -60.95
C THR A 1063 10.75 17.72 -60.52
N PHE A 1064 11.81 17.21 -61.17
CA PHE A 1064 12.39 15.90 -60.85
C PHE A 1064 13.74 16.06 -60.20
N VAL A 1065 13.91 15.45 -59.01
CA VAL A 1065 15.22 15.34 -58.37
C VAL A 1065 15.94 14.14 -58.97
N VAL A 1066 17.01 14.42 -59.72
CA VAL A 1066 17.89 13.43 -60.38
C VAL A 1066 19.14 13.19 -59.56
#